data_AF-A0A075JJ00-F1
#
_entry.id   AF-A0A075JJ00-F1
#
_cell.length_a   1.000
_cell.length_b   1.000
_cell.length_c   1.000
_cell.angle_alpha   90.00
_cell.angle_beta   90.00
_cell.angle_gamma   90.00
#
_symmetry.space_group_name_H-M   'P 1'
#
loop_
_entity.id
_entity.type
_entity.pdbx_description
1 polymer ?
#
loop_
_entity_poly.entity_id
_entity_poly.type
_entity_poly.pdbx_seq_one_letter_code
_entity_poly.pdbx_strand_id
1 'polypeptide(L)'
;MFRRWLVTALVAAVTFAALAVGISVAKSDTSPTHRAQPGNLVVVGMPGLTWSDINPDTTPTLWDMSQHAAVGNQLVRVISDHSCSDAAWVTLGSGTRTPLGYSPPMAAASGTNDFCPPPVKGEYDATHHTYRYPQWSTWAKDALKRNIPSRMGLVTSTLEKDGQCVSAVGERATLGAANRQGVVSHYWPRISGADLAACPVTYVSLEGRSDAQLRQVLDAAPIDTTVLVTGLTDDERPESPRAIMLDGPTVGSGMLRSRQTRQRGIVTTTDISAFVLERTPRAPVLGEGRPLSIEPVSTPAALRSVRNTQTLLRTERNLVGPFFVWVAALGALAVTIGAWLSVRARWWPWSGRDVADGNAAARAVMTRRLRVARGWWATTGALLGAVPAATFLANLYAWYLHDHALAWLGGCVVVIIVVIAALALLGPWRRWTPGPAVFVASCTALVLAMDAVQGSPLQLVSVLGLQPVYGGRFFGMGNVGYALFMTSCLFVAAMLAGRYRAMKRPRLALLTVLAIGVPAILVNGVPQWGNEGGGSAAFVPAIIYLAMRARGWRITLTRLLLAALGGAAFVFVIGWLDYLRGESARTHLGDIFAGLVGDGQVNPIRRVLYANWHMLNTHWFYWFVPIWLVVCIVVLAFPDGPGRFLKPLLVRVPMMRHGLIAITIMLAAGFLANDSGTSIPPAGALVIMPLLVIVAARLGSPRTSEAPRVPAVKG
;
A
#
# COMPACT_ATOMS: atom_id res chain seq x y z
N MET A 1 40.21 -7.90 -7.60
CA MET A 1 38.75 -8.17 -7.66
C MET A 1 37.99 -7.66 -6.44
N PHE A 2 38.46 -7.86 -5.20
CA PHE A 2 37.82 -7.25 -4.01
C PHE A 2 37.72 -5.72 -4.09
N ARG A 3 38.81 -5.03 -4.49
CA ARG A 3 38.79 -3.58 -4.79
C ARG A 3 37.75 -3.20 -5.85
N ARG A 4 37.63 -3.97 -6.94
CA ARG A 4 36.61 -3.73 -7.99
C ARG A 4 35.20 -3.94 -7.47
N TRP A 5 34.96 -4.98 -6.66
CA TRP A 5 33.67 -5.22 -6.00
C TRP A 5 33.31 -4.07 -5.05
N LEU A 6 34.25 -3.64 -4.21
CA LEU A 6 34.09 -2.50 -3.31
C LEU A 6 33.73 -1.23 -4.08
N VAL A 7 34.49 -0.92 -5.14
CA VAL A 7 34.20 0.24 -5.99
C VAL A 7 32.80 0.14 -6.61
N THR A 8 32.39 -1.02 -7.15
CA THR A 8 31.03 -1.17 -7.70
C THR A 8 29.94 -1.04 -6.64
N ALA A 9 30.15 -1.59 -5.45
CA ALA A 9 29.18 -1.50 -4.35
C ALA A 9 29.07 -0.06 -3.83
N LEU A 10 30.22 0.62 -3.68
CA LEU A 10 30.28 2.02 -3.26
C LEU A 10 29.62 2.93 -4.30
N VAL A 11 29.94 2.77 -5.59
CA VAL A 11 29.32 3.55 -6.67
C VAL A 11 27.81 3.33 -6.67
N ALA A 12 27.34 2.09 -6.57
CA ALA A 12 25.90 1.81 -6.52
C ALA A 12 25.22 2.49 -5.32
N ALA A 13 25.84 2.42 -4.13
CA ALA A 13 25.32 3.06 -2.92
C ALA A 13 25.32 4.60 -3.03
N VAL A 14 26.41 5.19 -3.54
CA VAL A 14 26.53 6.64 -3.74
C VAL A 14 25.56 7.14 -4.80
N THR A 15 25.43 6.43 -5.93
CA THR A 15 24.46 6.79 -6.98
C THR A 15 23.04 6.73 -6.44
N PHE A 16 22.67 5.69 -5.69
CA PHE A 16 21.36 5.60 -5.04
C PHE A 16 21.13 6.75 -4.06
N ALA A 17 22.09 7.03 -3.18
CA ALA A 17 22.00 8.12 -2.22
C ALA A 17 21.91 9.49 -2.91
N ALA A 18 22.71 9.75 -3.94
CA ALA A 18 22.70 11.00 -4.70
C ALA A 18 21.37 11.20 -5.45
N LEU A 19 20.83 10.13 -6.06
CA LEU A 19 19.50 10.17 -6.69
C LEU A 19 18.40 10.43 -5.67
N ALA A 20 18.44 9.74 -4.52
CA ALA A 20 17.45 9.94 -3.46
C ALA A 20 17.49 11.38 -2.93
N VAL A 21 18.68 11.88 -2.59
CA VAL A 21 18.86 13.25 -2.08
C VAL A 21 18.49 14.29 -3.15
N GLY A 22 18.93 14.14 -4.39
CA GLY A 22 18.61 15.08 -5.47
C GLY A 22 17.10 15.23 -5.69
N ILE A 23 16.35 14.13 -5.60
CA ILE A 23 14.89 14.16 -5.75
C ILE A 23 14.21 14.71 -4.49
N SER A 24 14.71 14.40 -3.29
CA SER A 24 14.18 14.97 -2.04
C SER A 24 14.41 16.48 -1.94
N VAL A 25 15.57 16.99 -2.34
CA VAL A 25 15.89 18.43 -2.32
C VAL A 25 14.99 19.19 -3.31
N ALA A 26 14.71 18.61 -4.48
CA ALA A 26 13.78 19.18 -5.44
C ALA A 26 12.31 19.22 -4.94
N LYS A 27 11.98 18.44 -3.90
CA LYS A 27 10.64 18.30 -3.31
C LYS A 27 10.51 18.97 -1.94
N SER A 28 11.34 19.97 -1.60
CA SER A 28 11.32 20.58 -0.27
C SER A 28 9.91 21.05 0.13
N ASP A 29 9.24 20.26 0.97
CA ASP A 29 7.93 20.59 1.53
C ASP A 29 8.14 21.60 2.66
N THR A 30 7.38 22.69 2.61
CA THR A 30 7.30 23.66 3.71
C THR A 30 6.69 22.96 4.91
N SER A 31 7.30 23.12 6.10
CA SER A 31 6.77 22.49 7.31
C SER A 31 5.32 22.97 7.56
N PRO A 32 4.36 22.05 7.75
CA PRO A 32 2.99 22.42 8.02
C PRO A 32 2.91 23.25 9.31
N THR A 33 2.19 24.37 9.28
CA THR A 33 2.00 25.19 10.49
C THR A 33 0.84 24.63 11.31
N HIS A 34 1.13 24.29 12.57
CA HIS A 34 0.12 23.98 13.58
C HIS A 34 -0.54 25.28 14.05
N ARG A 35 -1.86 25.31 14.23
CA ARG A 35 -2.55 26.53 14.67
C ARG A 35 -3.38 26.31 15.92
N ALA A 36 -3.47 27.35 16.74
CA ALA A 36 -4.50 27.46 17.74
C ALA A 36 -5.87 27.62 17.05
N GLN A 37 -6.92 27.08 17.66
CA GLN A 37 -8.30 27.24 17.22
C GLN A 37 -9.02 28.23 18.16
N PRO A 38 -8.80 29.55 18.02
CA PRO A 38 -9.59 30.52 18.76
C PRO A 38 -11.06 30.49 18.31
N GLY A 39 -11.98 30.86 19.19
CA GLY A 39 -13.41 30.95 18.87
C GLY A 39 -14.12 29.60 18.70
N ASN A 40 -15.30 29.63 18.10
CA ASN A 40 -16.13 28.44 17.89
C ASN A 40 -15.67 27.59 16.70
N LEU A 41 -15.99 26.29 16.74
CA LEU A 41 -15.74 25.35 15.65
C LEU A 41 -17.06 24.74 15.18
N VAL A 42 -17.37 24.91 13.90
CA VAL A 42 -18.52 24.28 13.25
C VAL A 42 -18.04 23.23 12.25
N VAL A 43 -18.42 21.96 12.44
CA VAL A 43 -18.13 20.87 11.50
C VAL A 43 -19.39 20.50 10.74
N VAL A 44 -19.41 20.77 9.44
CA VAL A 44 -20.55 20.55 8.55
C VAL A 44 -20.30 19.30 7.71
N GLY A 45 -21.11 18.26 7.93
CA GLY A 45 -21.16 17.05 7.11
C GLY A 45 -22.18 17.18 5.98
N MET A 46 -21.71 17.06 4.73
CA MET A 46 -22.51 17.06 3.50
C MET A 46 -22.34 15.71 2.80
N PRO A 47 -23.21 14.72 3.07
CA PRO A 47 -22.96 13.33 2.65
C PRO A 47 -22.64 13.23 1.16
N GLY A 48 -21.54 12.55 0.84
CA GLY A 48 -21.10 12.30 -0.53
C GLY A 48 -20.43 13.47 -1.27
N LEU A 49 -20.27 14.65 -0.66
CA LEU A 49 -19.68 15.83 -1.33
C LEU A 49 -18.31 15.54 -1.96
N THR A 50 -18.18 15.88 -3.25
CA THR A 50 -16.95 15.76 -4.03
C THR A 50 -16.55 17.09 -4.67
N TRP A 51 -15.30 17.21 -5.09
CA TRP A 51 -14.81 18.39 -5.82
C TRP A 51 -15.48 18.63 -7.17
N SER A 52 -16.19 17.63 -7.74
CA SER A 52 -17.00 17.80 -8.96
C SER A 52 -18.33 18.51 -8.69
N ASP A 53 -18.78 18.54 -7.44
CA ASP A 53 -20.03 19.18 -7.05
C ASP A 53 -19.84 20.69 -6.79
N ILE A 54 -18.59 21.15 -6.69
CA ILE A 54 -18.22 22.53 -6.33
C ILE A 54 -17.94 23.35 -7.59
N ASN A 55 -18.88 24.23 -7.96
CA ASN A 55 -18.83 25.07 -9.15
C ASN A 55 -19.62 26.39 -8.92
N PRO A 56 -19.31 27.47 -9.65
CA PRO A 56 -19.94 28.77 -9.42
C PRO A 56 -21.44 28.82 -9.75
N ASP A 57 -21.95 27.89 -10.57
CA ASP A 57 -23.31 27.92 -11.08
C ASP A 57 -24.32 27.27 -10.13
N THR A 58 -23.99 26.10 -9.58
CA THR A 58 -24.91 25.32 -8.72
C THR A 58 -24.58 25.38 -7.24
N THR A 59 -23.33 25.65 -6.89
CA THR A 59 -22.83 25.65 -5.50
C THR A 59 -21.95 26.88 -5.22
N PRO A 60 -22.48 28.10 -5.43
CA PRO A 60 -21.70 29.33 -5.34
C PRO A 60 -21.08 29.56 -3.96
N THR A 61 -21.74 29.13 -2.87
CA THR A 61 -21.23 29.30 -1.50
C THR A 61 -20.02 28.39 -1.26
N LEU A 62 -20.10 27.11 -1.64
CA LEU A 62 -18.95 26.20 -1.61
C LEU A 62 -17.83 26.67 -2.54
N TRP A 63 -18.16 27.21 -3.71
CA TRP A 63 -17.18 27.70 -4.66
C TRP A 63 -16.39 28.89 -4.11
N ASP A 64 -17.09 29.87 -3.54
CA ASP A 64 -16.49 31.06 -2.92
C ASP A 64 -15.58 30.66 -1.75
N MET A 65 -16.11 29.83 -0.83
CA MET A 65 -15.35 29.28 0.30
C MET A 65 -14.05 28.61 -0.16
N SER A 66 -14.10 27.84 -1.26
CA SER A 66 -12.92 27.13 -1.79
C SER A 66 -11.80 28.06 -2.28
N GLN A 67 -12.07 29.36 -2.51
CA GLN A 67 -11.08 30.33 -2.96
C GLN A 67 -10.15 30.82 -1.83
N HIS A 68 -10.60 30.77 -0.58
CA HIS A 68 -9.85 31.24 0.59
C HIS A 68 -9.61 30.17 1.66
N ALA A 69 -10.34 29.05 1.63
CA ALA A 69 -10.17 27.94 2.54
C ALA A 69 -8.87 27.15 2.33
N ALA A 70 -8.45 26.42 3.37
CA ALA A 70 -7.54 25.30 3.23
C ALA A 70 -8.30 24.06 2.72
N VAL A 71 -7.81 23.47 1.63
CA VAL A 71 -8.54 22.42 0.89
C VAL A 71 -7.86 21.06 0.94
N GLY A 72 -8.63 19.97 0.89
CA GLY A 72 -8.12 18.61 0.86
C GLY A 72 -9.08 17.58 0.31
N ASN A 73 -8.63 16.34 0.27
CA ASN A 73 -9.43 15.15 0.02
C ASN A 73 -9.53 14.33 1.29
N GLN A 74 -10.74 14.08 1.77
CA GLN A 74 -11.00 13.21 2.89
C GLN A 74 -11.30 11.79 2.43
N LEU A 75 -10.61 10.83 3.01
CA LEU A 75 -10.95 9.42 2.93
C LEU A 75 -11.80 9.06 4.14
N VAL A 76 -13.05 8.67 3.87
CA VAL A 76 -14.10 8.52 4.88
C VAL A 76 -14.21 7.10 5.44
N ARG A 77 -13.28 6.23 5.05
CA ARG A 77 -13.37 4.79 5.31
C ARG A 77 -13.52 4.46 6.78
N VAL A 78 -14.60 3.74 7.11
CA VAL A 78 -14.77 3.08 8.41
C VAL A 78 -14.19 1.64 8.38
N ILE A 79 -14.46 0.78 9.36
CA ILE A 79 -13.92 -0.61 9.33
C ILE A 79 -14.49 -1.42 8.15
N SER A 80 -15.62 -1.01 7.57
CA SER A 80 -16.22 -1.63 6.38
C SER A 80 -15.64 -1.10 5.06
N ASP A 81 -15.98 -1.79 3.98
CA ASP A 81 -15.56 -1.44 2.62
C ASP A 81 -16.31 -0.22 2.05
N HIS A 82 -17.46 0.11 2.63
CA HIS A 82 -18.28 1.28 2.31
C HIS A 82 -18.64 2.04 3.59
N SER A 83 -18.72 3.37 3.55
CA SER A 83 -18.84 4.22 4.76
C SER A 83 -20.16 4.97 4.82
N CYS A 84 -21.17 4.33 5.40
CA CYS A 84 -22.48 4.96 5.59
C CYS A 84 -22.42 6.09 6.64
N SER A 85 -23.30 7.08 6.46
CA SER A 85 -23.49 8.26 7.31
C SER A 85 -23.33 7.98 8.80
N ASP A 86 -24.10 7.05 9.34
CA ASP A 86 -24.17 6.81 10.77
C ASP A 86 -22.81 6.32 11.31
N ALA A 87 -22.15 5.40 10.59
CA ALA A 87 -20.84 4.89 10.98
C ALA A 87 -19.74 5.96 10.86
N ALA A 88 -19.86 6.86 9.87
CA ALA A 88 -18.93 7.97 9.71
C ALA A 88 -19.03 8.99 10.85
N TRP A 89 -20.24 9.37 11.26
CA TRP A 89 -20.47 10.26 12.40
C TRP A 89 -20.02 9.62 13.72
N VAL A 90 -20.31 8.35 13.97
CA VAL A 90 -19.79 7.66 15.16
C VAL A 90 -18.27 7.56 15.14
N THR A 91 -17.66 7.34 13.98
CA THR A 91 -16.19 7.36 13.82
C THR A 91 -15.60 8.71 14.17
N LEU A 92 -16.26 9.81 13.77
CA LEU A 92 -15.86 11.16 14.14
C LEU A 92 -15.92 11.35 15.67
N GLY A 93 -17.00 10.94 16.32
CA GLY A 93 -17.18 11.09 17.78
C GLY A 93 -16.33 10.15 18.64
N SER A 94 -15.89 9.01 18.12
CA SER A 94 -15.05 8.05 18.83
C SER A 94 -13.55 8.26 18.63
N GLY A 95 -13.14 8.99 17.59
CA GLY A 95 -11.74 9.18 17.23
C GLY A 95 -11.05 7.90 16.73
N THR A 96 -11.80 6.90 16.31
CA THR A 96 -11.28 5.63 15.75
C THR A 96 -12.34 5.04 14.82
N ARG A 97 -11.95 4.36 13.73
CA ARG A 97 -12.94 3.77 12.81
C ARG A 97 -13.91 2.85 13.55
N THR A 98 -15.20 3.16 13.48
CA THR A 98 -16.23 2.53 14.31
C THR A 98 -17.47 2.17 13.49
N PRO A 99 -17.73 0.87 13.24
CA PRO A 99 -18.95 0.45 12.56
C PRO A 99 -20.11 0.29 13.56
N LEU A 100 -21.32 0.63 13.12
CA LEU A 100 -22.56 0.48 13.89
C LEU A 100 -23.28 -0.83 13.52
N GLY A 101 -22.76 -1.96 14.00
CA GLY A 101 -23.40 -3.28 13.84
C GLY A 101 -23.57 -3.80 12.40
N TYR A 102 -23.12 -3.05 11.41
CA TYR A 102 -23.27 -3.34 9.98
C TYR A 102 -21.93 -3.20 9.26
N SER A 103 -21.73 -3.96 8.20
CA SER A 103 -20.51 -3.94 7.39
C SER A 103 -20.90 -4.04 5.91
N PRO A 104 -21.28 -2.90 5.29
CA PRO A 104 -21.68 -2.90 3.91
C PRO A 104 -20.50 -3.34 3.02
N PRO A 105 -20.76 -4.20 2.03
CA PRO A 105 -19.77 -4.48 1.01
C PRO A 105 -19.55 -3.22 0.17
N MET A 106 -18.39 -3.18 -0.49
CA MET A 106 -18.08 -2.14 -1.45
C MET A 106 -19.14 -2.01 -2.54
N ALA A 107 -19.45 -0.79 -2.97
CA ALA A 107 -20.30 -0.57 -4.12
C ALA A 107 -19.65 -1.07 -5.41
N ALA A 108 -20.42 -1.81 -6.21
CA ALA A 108 -20.05 -2.12 -7.57
C ALA A 108 -19.98 -0.82 -8.40
N ALA A 109 -19.16 -0.82 -9.44
CA ALA A 109 -19.01 0.31 -10.36
C ALA A 109 -20.33 0.64 -11.12
N SER A 110 -21.28 -0.30 -11.18
CA SER A 110 -22.61 -0.14 -11.77
C SER A 110 -23.70 -0.85 -10.95
N GLY A 111 -24.96 -0.39 -11.09
CA GLY A 111 -26.14 -0.92 -10.39
C GLY A 111 -26.67 0.00 -9.28
N THR A 112 -27.87 -0.28 -8.77
CA THR A 112 -28.42 0.34 -7.55
C THR A 112 -27.90 -0.45 -6.33
N ASN A 113 -27.62 0.19 -5.19
CA ASN A 113 -27.80 -0.47 -3.89
C ASN A 113 -28.08 0.54 -2.79
N ASP A 114 -29.16 0.29 -2.08
CA ASP A 114 -29.43 0.70 -0.71
C ASP A 114 -28.62 -0.21 0.22
N PHE A 115 -27.29 -0.03 0.25
CA PHE A 115 -26.47 -0.75 1.23
C PHE A 115 -26.52 -0.09 2.59
N CYS A 116 -26.72 1.23 2.64
CA CYS A 116 -26.76 1.90 3.92
C CYS A 116 -28.07 1.60 4.63
N PRO A 117 -28.01 1.18 5.92
CA PRO A 117 -29.21 0.95 6.69
C PRO A 117 -29.98 2.26 6.88
N PRO A 118 -31.28 2.19 7.20
CA PRO A 118 -32.04 3.37 7.57
C PRO A 118 -31.37 4.08 8.77
N PRO A 119 -31.45 5.42 8.85
CA PRO A 119 -30.83 6.19 9.94
C PRO A 119 -31.28 5.70 11.31
N VAL A 120 -30.32 5.56 12.21
CA VAL A 120 -30.60 5.17 13.60
C VAL A 120 -31.17 6.36 14.38
N LYS A 121 -32.37 6.14 14.93
CA LYS A 121 -33.11 7.16 15.69
C LYS A 121 -32.87 7.05 17.19
N GLY A 122 -32.93 8.19 17.87
CA GLY A 122 -32.90 8.35 19.31
C GLY A 122 -34.13 9.09 19.82
N GLU A 123 -34.10 9.46 21.08
CA GLU A 123 -35.17 10.17 21.79
C GLU A 123 -34.80 11.66 21.90
N TYR A 124 -35.64 12.53 21.34
CA TYR A 124 -35.49 13.98 21.41
C TYR A 124 -36.39 14.57 22.49
N ASP A 125 -35.81 15.32 23.43
CA ASP A 125 -36.54 16.19 24.36
C ASP A 125 -36.48 17.64 23.87
N ALA A 126 -37.61 18.11 23.34
CA ALA A 126 -37.74 19.47 22.82
C ALA A 126 -37.70 20.56 23.90
N THR A 127 -37.98 20.23 25.16
CA THR A 127 -38.01 21.20 26.27
C THR A 127 -36.59 21.56 26.69
N HIS A 128 -35.73 20.55 26.76
CA HIS A 128 -34.34 20.71 27.20
C HIS A 128 -33.34 20.73 26.04
N HIS A 129 -33.82 20.61 24.79
CA HIS A 129 -32.98 20.46 23.60
C HIS A 129 -31.94 19.33 23.75
N THR A 130 -32.34 18.20 24.33
CA THR A 130 -31.44 17.05 24.53
C THR A 130 -31.80 15.88 23.62
N TYR A 131 -30.80 15.07 23.27
CA TYR A 131 -31.00 13.87 22.45
C TYR A 131 -30.30 12.66 23.07
N ARG A 132 -30.96 11.51 23.07
CA ARG A 132 -30.42 10.30 23.72
C ARG A 132 -30.59 9.04 22.87
N TYR A 133 -29.59 8.16 22.93
CA TYR A 133 -29.63 6.82 22.36
C TYR A 133 -29.74 5.74 23.46
N PRO A 134 -30.92 5.14 23.71
CA PRO A 134 -31.08 4.08 24.70
C PRO A 134 -30.15 2.86 24.45
N GLN A 135 -29.89 2.55 23.17
CA GLN A 135 -29.07 1.41 22.76
C GLN A 135 -27.55 1.67 22.77
N TRP A 136 -27.12 2.91 23.08
CA TRP A 136 -25.70 3.32 22.98
C TRP A 136 -24.76 2.42 23.80
N SER A 137 -25.16 2.06 25.01
CA SER A 137 -24.35 1.23 25.89
C SER A 137 -24.06 -0.16 25.30
N THR A 138 -25.00 -0.72 24.52
CA THR A 138 -24.83 -1.99 23.82
C THR A 138 -23.83 -1.83 22.67
N TRP A 139 -24.00 -0.82 21.83
CA TRP A 139 -23.07 -0.54 20.73
C TRP A 139 -21.65 -0.24 21.24
N ALA A 140 -21.52 0.52 22.32
CA ALA A 140 -20.24 0.85 22.93
C ALA A 140 -19.52 -0.40 23.47
N LYS A 141 -20.24 -1.31 24.13
CA LYS A 141 -19.69 -2.60 24.58
C LYS A 141 -19.20 -3.44 23.41
N ASP A 142 -19.96 -3.50 22.32
CA ASP A 142 -19.58 -4.28 21.15
C ASP A 142 -18.42 -3.64 20.36
N ALA A 143 -18.36 -2.31 20.32
CA ALA A 143 -17.24 -1.57 19.75
C ALA A 143 -15.92 -1.82 20.49
N LEU A 144 -15.96 -2.01 21.82
CA LEU A 144 -14.78 -2.31 22.64
C LEU A 144 -14.28 -3.75 22.49
N LYS A 145 -15.13 -4.71 22.13
CA LYS A 145 -14.75 -6.13 21.95
C LYS A 145 -14.00 -6.40 20.64
N ARG A 146 -13.92 -5.42 19.75
CA ARG A 146 -13.33 -5.56 18.41
C ARG A 146 -11.81 -5.63 18.46
N ASN A 147 -11.22 -6.13 17.38
CA ASN A 147 -9.76 -6.16 17.18
C ASN A 147 -9.14 -4.76 17.21
N ILE A 148 -9.87 -3.76 16.69
CA ILE A 148 -9.57 -2.34 16.88
C ILE A 148 -10.65 -1.81 17.84
N PRO A 149 -10.37 -1.75 19.15
CA PRO A 149 -11.36 -1.32 20.13
C PRO A 149 -11.65 0.16 19.93
N SER A 150 -12.93 0.51 19.85
CA SER A 150 -13.37 1.90 19.74
C SER A 150 -14.11 2.34 21.00
N ARG A 151 -13.78 3.55 21.47
CA ARG A 151 -14.43 4.21 22.60
C ARG A 151 -15.45 5.21 22.05
N MET A 152 -16.70 4.76 21.88
CA MET A 152 -17.78 5.63 21.43
C MET A 152 -17.97 6.84 22.35
N GLY A 153 -18.16 8.03 21.76
CA GLY A 153 -18.32 9.30 22.48
C GLY A 153 -17.06 9.83 23.17
N LEU A 154 -15.87 9.32 22.79
CA LEU A 154 -14.59 9.75 23.35
C LEU A 154 -14.36 11.26 23.16
N VAL A 155 -14.61 11.79 21.96
CA VAL A 155 -14.32 13.19 21.62
C VAL A 155 -15.13 14.13 22.49
N THR A 156 -16.46 14.01 22.46
CA THR A 156 -17.37 14.82 23.28
C THR A 156 -17.05 14.73 24.76
N SER A 157 -16.93 13.52 25.33
CA SER A 157 -16.64 13.38 26.76
C SER A 157 -15.26 13.88 27.18
N THR A 158 -14.34 14.08 26.23
CA THR A 158 -13.05 14.71 26.54
C THR A 158 -13.20 16.23 26.58
N LEU A 159 -13.94 16.82 25.64
CA LEU A 159 -14.25 18.25 25.63
C LEU A 159 -15.07 18.66 26.86
N GLU A 160 -16.11 17.88 27.21
CA GLU A 160 -16.97 18.14 28.36
C GLU A 160 -16.19 18.16 29.69
N LYS A 161 -15.17 17.32 29.83
CA LYS A 161 -14.31 17.30 31.02
C LYS A 161 -13.51 18.58 31.22
N ASP A 162 -13.21 19.27 30.13
CA ASP A 162 -12.51 20.55 30.12
C ASP A 162 -13.50 21.73 30.02
N GLY A 163 -14.78 21.49 30.29
CA GLY A 163 -15.83 22.52 30.31
C GLY A 163 -16.30 22.99 28.94
N GLN A 164 -15.94 22.29 27.86
CA GLN A 164 -16.38 22.60 26.49
C GLN A 164 -17.57 21.71 26.11
N CYS A 165 -18.76 22.29 25.97
CA CYS A 165 -19.92 21.55 25.47
C CYS A 165 -19.83 21.31 23.95
N VAL A 166 -20.58 20.33 23.47
CA VAL A 166 -20.72 20.01 22.04
C VAL A 166 -22.20 20.04 21.67
N SER A 167 -22.54 20.80 20.62
CA SER A 167 -23.89 20.84 20.07
C SER A 167 -24.01 20.04 18.78
N ALA A 168 -25.21 19.57 18.46
CA ALA A 168 -25.55 18.94 17.20
C ALA A 168 -26.74 19.63 16.51
N VAL A 169 -26.65 19.77 15.19
CA VAL A 169 -27.73 20.22 14.32
C VAL A 169 -27.99 19.15 13.26
N GLY A 170 -29.22 18.64 13.20
CA GLY A 170 -29.60 17.53 12.32
C GLY A 170 -29.33 16.16 12.93
N GLU A 171 -30.24 15.21 12.69
CA GLU A 171 -30.32 13.93 13.43
C GLU A 171 -29.01 13.14 13.42
N ARG A 172 -28.32 13.05 12.27
CA ARG A 172 -27.07 12.26 12.15
C ARG A 172 -25.87 12.88 12.87
N ALA A 173 -25.83 14.22 13.03
CA ALA A 173 -24.76 14.87 13.76
C ALA A 173 -24.74 14.46 15.25
N THR A 174 -25.89 14.03 15.79
CA THR A 174 -26.00 13.55 17.18
C THR A 174 -25.14 12.31 17.44
N LEU A 175 -24.92 11.45 16.45
CA LEU A 175 -24.05 10.27 16.57
C LEU A 175 -22.57 10.65 16.76
N GLY A 176 -22.13 11.78 16.19
CA GLY A 176 -20.81 12.32 16.42
C GLY A 176 -20.71 13.12 17.71
N ALA A 177 -21.78 13.85 18.07
CA ALA A 177 -21.81 14.72 19.24
C ALA A 177 -22.12 13.98 20.55
N ALA A 178 -22.65 12.76 20.51
CA ALA A 178 -23.01 12.01 21.71
C ALA A 178 -21.80 11.71 22.59
N ASN A 179 -21.95 11.94 23.89
CA ASN A 179 -20.95 11.57 24.89
C ASN A 179 -20.91 10.05 25.12
N ARG A 180 -20.04 9.58 26.03
CA ARG A 180 -19.90 8.14 26.34
C ARG A 180 -21.19 7.47 26.83
N GLN A 181 -22.15 8.25 27.32
CA GLN A 181 -23.45 7.80 27.78
C GLN A 181 -24.51 7.79 26.67
N GLY A 182 -24.17 8.27 25.46
CA GLY A 182 -25.08 8.35 24.33
C GLY A 182 -26.03 9.53 24.40
N VAL A 183 -25.62 10.60 25.09
CA VAL A 183 -26.44 11.82 25.29
C VAL A 183 -25.78 13.00 24.59
N VAL A 184 -26.59 13.84 23.95
CA VAL A 184 -26.23 15.16 23.41
C VAL A 184 -27.00 16.20 24.21
N SER A 185 -26.27 17.11 24.86
CA SER A 185 -26.86 18.12 25.76
C SER A 185 -27.49 19.31 25.02
N HIS A 186 -27.06 19.59 23.79
CA HIS A 186 -27.57 20.71 22.98
C HIS A 186 -27.84 20.25 21.55
N TYR A 187 -29.10 19.99 21.23
CA TYR A 187 -29.52 19.47 19.92
C TYR A 187 -30.64 20.30 19.29
N TRP A 188 -30.47 20.56 17.99
CA TRP A 188 -31.44 21.22 17.15
C TRP A 188 -31.78 20.35 15.92
N PRO A 189 -33.06 20.06 15.63
CA PRO A 189 -33.41 19.23 14.48
C PRO A 189 -33.02 19.83 13.12
N ARG A 190 -32.97 21.16 13.02
CA ARG A 190 -32.71 21.91 11.78
C ARG A 190 -31.88 23.16 12.09
N ILE A 191 -31.17 23.67 11.08
CA ILE A 191 -30.36 24.88 11.20
C ILE A 191 -31.20 26.14 11.47
N SER A 192 -32.42 26.19 10.94
CA SER A 192 -33.37 27.26 11.21
C SER A 192 -33.71 27.30 12.72
N GLY A 193 -33.22 28.31 13.43
CA GLY A 193 -33.46 28.46 14.88
C GLY A 193 -32.39 27.80 15.76
N ALA A 194 -31.35 27.19 15.18
CA ALA A 194 -30.22 26.68 15.94
C ALA A 194 -29.31 27.83 16.39
N ASP A 195 -28.89 27.80 17.66
CA ASP A 195 -27.86 28.70 18.18
C ASP A 195 -26.48 28.04 18.02
N LEU A 196 -25.73 28.46 16.99
CA LEU A 196 -24.37 27.97 16.73
C LEU A 196 -23.33 28.53 17.72
N ALA A 197 -23.71 29.53 18.53
CA ALA A 197 -22.86 30.10 19.58
C ALA A 197 -23.02 29.39 20.94
N ALA A 198 -24.05 28.56 21.11
CA ALA A 198 -24.36 27.89 22.37
C ALA A 198 -23.23 27.01 22.90
N CYS A 199 -22.43 26.42 22.00
CA CYS A 199 -21.30 25.58 22.36
C CYS A 199 -20.03 25.93 21.57
N PRO A 200 -18.84 25.75 22.17
CA PRO A 200 -17.56 25.94 21.47
C PRO A 200 -17.38 25.04 20.24
N VAL A 201 -18.06 23.88 20.20
CA VAL A 201 -18.05 22.95 19.06
C VAL A 201 -19.49 22.61 18.67
N THR A 202 -19.81 22.75 17.40
CA THR A 202 -21.12 22.38 16.84
C THR A 202 -20.95 21.48 15.62
N TYR A 203 -21.58 20.30 15.65
CA TYR A 203 -21.65 19.39 14.51
C TYR A 203 -22.96 19.60 13.76
N VAL A 204 -22.88 19.78 12.45
CA VAL A 204 -24.04 20.04 11.58
C VAL A 204 -24.08 18.96 10.52
N SER A 205 -25.18 18.21 10.44
CA SER A 205 -25.44 17.27 9.35
C SER A 205 -26.46 17.87 8.39
N LEU A 206 -26.06 18.11 7.13
CA LEU A 206 -26.97 18.58 6.09
C LEU A 206 -27.68 17.41 5.40
N GLU A 207 -28.85 17.71 4.85
CA GLU A 207 -29.56 16.76 3.99
C GLU A 207 -28.97 16.87 2.57
N GLY A 208 -28.06 15.96 2.24
CA GLY A 208 -27.38 15.96 0.95
C GLY A 208 -26.37 17.10 0.79
N ARG A 209 -26.22 17.60 -0.43
CA ARG A 209 -25.21 18.61 -0.83
C ARG A 209 -25.82 20.01 -1.01
N SER A 210 -26.69 20.43 -0.08
CA SER A 210 -27.41 21.70 -0.19
C SER A 210 -26.54 22.92 0.11
N ASP A 211 -26.16 23.67 -0.93
CA ASP A 211 -25.41 24.94 -0.82
C ASP A 211 -26.20 26.03 -0.07
N ALA A 212 -27.53 26.02 -0.23
CA ALA A 212 -28.43 26.96 0.46
C ALA A 212 -28.45 26.72 1.98
N GLN A 213 -28.45 25.45 2.42
CA GLN A 213 -28.33 25.14 3.84
C GLN A 213 -26.94 25.46 4.38
N LEU A 214 -25.88 25.26 3.60
CA LEU A 214 -24.54 25.70 3.99
C LEU A 214 -24.49 27.22 4.19
N ARG A 215 -25.10 28.00 3.29
CA ARG A 215 -25.20 29.45 3.46
C ARG A 215 -25.88 29.83 4.77
N GLN A 216 -26.98 29.16 5.12
CA GLN A 216 -27.65 29.38 6.41
C GLN A 216 -26.74 29.08 7.61
N VAL A 217 -25.88 28.06 7.52
CA VAL A 217 -24.89 27.77 8.56
C VAL A 217 -23.85 28.89 8.66
N LEU A 218 -23.32 29.37 7.53
CA LEU A 218 -22.33 30.44 7.51
C LEU A 218 -22.91 31.77 8.02
N ASP A 219 -24.14 32.11 7.63
CA ASP A 219 -24.83 33.32 8.06
C ASP A 219 -25.17 33.31 9.58
N ALA A 220 -25.41 32.12 10.14
CA ALA A 220 -25.70 31.94 11.57
C ALA A 220 -24.45 31.77 12.45
N ALA A 221 -23.27 31.58 11.85
CA ALA A 221 -22.03 31.34 12.59
C ALA A 221 -21.47 32.66 13.17
N PRO A 222 -20.96 32.68 14.41
CA PRO A 222 -20.23 33.83 14.94
C PRO A 222 -19.02 34.24 14.08
N ILE A 223 -18.67 35.53 14.10
CA ILE A 223 -17.59 36.12 13.27
C ILE A 223 -16.24 35.42 13.46
N ASP A 224 -15.95 34.94 14.67
CA ASP A 224 -14.69 34.26 15.02
C ASP A 224 -14.71 32.74 14.79
N THR A 225 -15.72 32.22 14.09
CA THR A 225 -15.93 30.78 13.89
C THR A 225 -14.98 30.20 12.85
N THR A 226 -14.37 29.08 13.19
CA THR A 226 -13.73 28.18 12.21
C THR A 226 -14.77 27.19 11.69
N VAL A 227 -14.93 27.11 10.37
CA VAL A 227 -15.89 26.22 9.71
C VAL A 227 -15.14 25.13 8.93
N LEU A 228 -15.42 23.87 9.24
CA LEU A 228 -14.94 22.71 8.51
C LEU A 228 -16.10 22.09 7.74
N VAL A 229 -16.07 22.15 6.42
CA VAL A 229 -17.05 21.47 5.54
C VAL A 229 -16.44 20.19 5.01
N THR A 230 -17.18 19.08 5.11
CA THR A 230 -16.70 17.75 4.72
C THR A 230 -17.78 16.92 4.05
N GLY A 231 -17.39 16.12 3.05
CA GLY A 231 -18.30 15.12 2.49
C GLY A 231 -18.67 13.96 3.43
N LEU A 232 -17.85 13.71 4.46
CA LEU A 232 -17.93 12.78 5.60
C LEU A 232 -18.30 11.31 5.35
N THR A 233 -19.02 10.97 4.28
CA THR A 233 -19.70 9.69 4.08
C THR A 233 -19.60 9.24 2.62
N ASP A 234 -19.83 7.95 2.39
CA ASP A 234 -19.93 7.32 1.08
C ASP A 234 -21.36 6.99 0.66
N ASP A 235 -22.39 7.63 1.25
CA ASP A 235 -23.80 7.27 0.99
C ASP A 235 -24.18 7.26 -0.50
N GLU A 236 -23.42 7.99 -1.32
CA GLU A 236 -23.50 7.95 -2.78
C GLU A 236 -22.29 7.28 -3.45
N ARG A 237 -22.59 6.60 -4.56
CA ARG A 237 -21.64 5.87 -5.40
C ARG A 237 -20.98 6.76 -6.47
N PRO A 238 -19.78 6.38 -6.94
CA PRO A 238 -18.85 5.43 -6.32
C PRO A 238 -18.09 6.09 -5.15
N GLU A 239 -17.69 5.29 -4.16
CA GLU A 239 -16.67 5.64 -3.17
C GLU A 239 -15.49 6.33 -3.86
N SER A 240 -15.23 7.53 -3.42
CA SER A 240 -14.21 8.42 -3.94
C SER A 240 -13.74 9.31 -2.79
N PRO A 241 -12.55 9.91 -2.91
CA PRO A 241 -12.13 10.91 -1.94
C PRO A 241 -13.17 12.03 -1.89
N ARG A 242 -13.57 12.42 -0.67
CA ARG A 242 -14.59 13.44 -0.43
C ARG A 242 -13.95 14.81 -0.30
N ALA A 243 -14.66 15.86 -0.69
CA ALA A 243 -14.16 17.21 -0.51
C ALA A 243 -14.12 17.56 0.99
N ILE A 244 -13.04 18.23 1.40
CA ILE A 244 -12.93 18.83 2.74
C ILE A 244 -12.31 20.22 2.61
N MET A 245 -12.91 21.18 3.30
CA MET A 245 -12.50 22.57 3.34
C MET A 245 -12.51 23.06 4.78
N LEU A 246 -11.47 23.79 5.17
CA LEU A 246 -11.35 24.42 6.47
C LEU A 246 -11.19 25.92 6.23
N ASP A 247 -12.04 26.73 6.82
CA ASP A 247 -12.05 28.18 6.68
C ASP A 247 -12.27 28.86 8.03
N GLY A 248 -11.85 30.11 8.17
CA GLY A 248 -12.02 30.87 9.39
C GLY A 248 -10.95 31.97 9.59
N PRO A 249 -11.10 32.82 10.62
CA PRO A 249 -10.27 34.02 10.82
C PRO A 249 -8.77 33.72 10.94
N THR A 250 -8.45 32.60 11.57
CA THR A 250 -7.08 32.11 11.75
C THR A 250 -6.78 30.93 10.84
N VAL A 251 -7.48 30.79 9.72
CA VAL A 251 -7.20 29.77 8.70
C VAL A 251 -6.76 30.49 7.43
N GLY A 252 -5.58 30.14 6.93
CA GLY A 252 -5.10 30.66 5.65
C GLY A 252 -5.42 29.71 4.51
N SER A 253 -5.53 30.24 3.30
CA SER A 253 -5.60 29.43 2.08
C SER A 253 -4.42 28.47 1.99
N GLY A 254 -4.67 27.24 1.55
CA GLY A 254 -3.61 26.25 1.41
C GLY A 254 -4.13 24.85 1.22
N MET A 255 -3.28 23.87 1.50
CA MET A 255 -3.61 22.46 1.36
C MET A 255 -3.58 21.75 2.71
N LEU A 256 -4.66 21.04 3.04
CA LEU A 256 -4.76 20.26 4.26
C LEU A 256 -3.79 19.08 4.26
N ARG A 257 -3.22 18.79 5.43
CA ARG A 257 -2.27 17.72 5.69
C ARG A 257 -2.54 17.03 7.01
N SER A 258 -2.29 15.72 7.00
CA SER A 258 -2.21 14.91 8.21
C SER A 258 -0.87 14.20 8.29
N ARG A 259 -0.28 14.19 9.49
CA ARG A 259 0.90 13.38 9.79
C ARG A 259 0.60 11.87 9.73
N GLN A 260 -0.67 11.49 9.83
CA GLN A 260 -1.11 10.10 9.72
C GLN A 260 -1.01 9.62 8.27
N THR A 261 -1.51 10.42 7.33
CA THR A 261 -1.52 10.05 5.91
C THR A 261 -0.15 10.27 5.27
N ARG A 262 0.57 11.32 5.69
CA ARG A 262 1.83 11.79 5.07
C ARG A 262 1.72 12.06 3.58
N GLN A 263 0.50 12.28 3.10
CA GLN A 263 0.22 12.52 1.70
C GLN A 263 -0.31 13.93 1.49
N ARG A 264 -0.03 14.45 0.29
CA ARG A 264 -0.41 15.81 -0.06
C ARG A 264 -1.92 15.92 -0.26
N GLY A 265 -2.59 16.73 0.55
CA GLY A 265 -4.02 16.99 0.38
C GLY A 265 -4.90 15.77 0.66
N ILE A 266 -4.44 14.81 1.47
CA ILE A 266 -5.22 13.63 1.88
C ILE A 266 -5.30 13.58 3.39
N VAL A 267 -6.50 13.46 3.93
CA VAL A 267 -6.80 13.37 5.37
C VAL A 267 -7.87 12.30 5.61
N THR A 268 -8.07 11.87 6.86
CA THR A 268 -9.09 10.89 7.26
C THR A 268 -10.12 11.50 8.21
N THR A 269 -11.27 10.84 8.37
CA THR A 269 -12.28 11.26 9.36
C THR A 269 -11.71 11.36 10.79
N THR A 270 -10.80 10.45 11.17
CA THR A 270 -10.14 10.48 12.48
C THR A 270 -9.14 11.63 12.64
N ASP A 271 -8.64 12.21 11.54
CA ASP A 271 -7.84 13.45 11.60
C ASP A 271 -8.71 14.64 12.02
N ILE A 272 -9.99 14.66 11.62
CA ILE A 272 -10.97 15.66 12.08
C ILE A 272 -11.22 15.48 13.57
N SER A 273 -11.39 14.25 14.06
CA SER A 273 -11.52 13.97 15.50
C SER A 273 -10.31 14.49 16.28
N ALA A 274 -9.09 14.25 15.78
CA ALA A 274 -7.87 14.73 16.39
C ALA A 274 -7.80 16.26 16.39
N PHE A 275 -8.21 16.90 15.29
CA PHE A 275 -8.29 18.36 15.16
C PHE A 275 -9.27 18.96 16.18
N VAL A 276 -10.48 18.41 16.32
CA VAL A 276 -11.45 18.87 17.32
C VAL A 276 -10.87 18.76 18.75
N LEU A 277 -10.13 17.69 19.02
CA LEU A 277 -9.50 17.47 20.33
C LEU A 277 -8.35 18.44 20.63
N GLU A 278 -7.77 19.15 19.67
CA GLU A 278 -6.70 20.13 19.97
C GLU A 278 -7.16 21.31 20.82
N ARG A 279 -8.47 21.46 20.96
CA ARG A 279 -9.09 22.49 21.80
C ARG A 279 -8.94 22.19 23.29
N THR A 280 -8.56 20.98 23.68
CA THR A 280 -8.23 20.63 25.06
C THR A 280 -6.70 20.61 25.27
N PRO A 281 -6.19 21.21 26.37
CA PRO A 281 -4.78 21.14 26.73
C PRO A 281 -4.30 19.71 27.05
N ARG A 282 -5.21 18.76 27.30
CA ARG A 282 -4.92 17.36 27.64
C ARG A 282 -5.59 16.39 26.64
N ALA A 283 -5.54 16.75 25.36
CA ALA A 283 -6.03 15.90 24.27
C ALA A 283 -5.44 14.47 24.36
N PRO A 284 -6.27 13.41 24.40
CA PRO A 284 -5.77 12.04 24.37
C PRO A 284 -5.14 11.77 23.00
N VAL A 285 -4.03 11.03 23.00
CA VAL A 285 -3.45 10.55 21.74
C VAL A 285 -4.35 9.47 21.16
N LEU A 286 -4.92 9.75 19.98
CA LEU A 286 -5.73 8.78 19.26
C LEU A 286 -4.83 7.70 18.62
N GLY A 287 -5.31 6.44 18.66
CA GLY A 287 -4.65 5.33 17.94
C GLY A 287 -4.72 5.49 16.42
N GLU A 288 -5.71 6.22 15.92
CA GLU A 288 -5.84 6.59 14.51
C GLU A 288 -6.12 8.09 14.39
N GLY A 289 -5.53 8.74 13.39
CA GLY A 289 -5.72 10.17 13.14
C GLY A 289 -4.68 11.06 13.80
N ARG A 290 -4.33 12.15 13.14
CA ARG A 290 -3.48 13.22 13.64
C ARG A 290 -4.11 14.56 13.27
N PRO A 291 -3.92 15.60 14.07
CA PRO A 291 -4.56 16.86 13.79
C PRO A 291 -4.20 17.44 12.42
N LEU A 292 -5.14 18.21 11.90
CA LEU A 292 -5.03 18.85 10.60
C LEU A 292 -3.96 19.95 10.66
N SER A 293 -3.17 20.02 9.61
CA SER A 293 -2.18 21.07 9.41
C SER A 293 -2.30 21.62 7.99
N ILE A 294 -1.84 22.85 7.78
CA ILE A 294 -1.99 23.53 6.50
C ILE A 294 -0.60 23.70 5.88
N GLU A 295 -0.45 23.19 4.66
CA GLU A 295 0.70 23.52 3.82
C GLU A 295 0.39 24.80 3.04
N PRO A 296 1.22 25.85 3.17
CA PRO A 296 1.04 27.09 2.43
C PRO A 296 1.30 26.85 0.94
N VAL A 297 0.23 26.88 0.14
CA VAL A 297 0.24 26.73 -1.31
C VAL A 297 -0.78 27.71 -1.87
N SER A 298 -0.50 28.32 -3.02
CA SER A 298 -1.48 29.20 -3.68
C SER A 298 -2.80 28.47 -3.93
N THR A 299 -3.94 29.11 -3.67
CA THR A 299 -5.28 28.54 -3.89
C THR A 299 -5.42 27.83 -5.24
N PRO A 300 -5.03 28.41 -6.39
CA PRO A 300 -5.21 27.73 -7.68
C PRO A 300 -4.43 26.41 -7.79
N ALA A 301 -3.24 26.34 -7.18
CA ALA A 301 -2.45 25.11 -7.16
C ALA A 301 -3.03 24.07 -6.19
N ALA A 302 -3.53 24.51 -5.03
CA ALA A 302 -4.19 23.62 -4.07
C ALA A 302 -5.46 22.98 -4.69
N LEU A 303 -6.33 23.79 -5.28
CA LEU A 303 -7.56 23.34 -5.97
C LEU A 303 -7.26 22.40 -7.14
N ARG A 304 -6.27 22.72 -7.99
CA ARG A 304 -5.82 21.81 -9.06
C ARG A 304 -5.34 20.48 -8.49
N SER A 305 -4.54 20.50 -7.43
CA SER A 305 -4.00 19.29 -6.82
C SER A 305 -5.11 18.40 -6.26
N VAL A 306 -6.04 18.95 -5.46
CA VAL A 306 -7.10 18.15 -4.84
C VAL A 306 -8.06 17.56 -5.86
N ARG A 307 -8.43 18.33 -6.91
CA ARG A 307 -9.24 17.84 -8.04
C ARG A 307 -8.54 16.72 -8.79
N ASN A 308 -7.26 16.89 -9.12
CA ASN A 308 -6.47 15.88 -9.81
C ASN A 308 -6.35 14.59 -8.99
N THR A 309 -6.06 14.69 -7.70
CA THR A 309 -5.99 13.53 -6.79
C THR A 309 -7.34 12.81 -6.68
N GLN A 310 -8.45 13.56 -6.59
CA GLN A 310 -9.79 12.95 -6.57
C GLN A 310 -10.07 12.18 -7.87
N THR A 311 -9.81 12.79 -9.03
CA THR A 311 -9.99 12.14 -10.35
C THR A 311 -9.12 10.91 -10.47
N LEU A 312 -7.85 10.99 -10.07
CA LEU A 312 -6.90 9.89 -10.10
C LEU A 312 -7.40 8.69 -9.28
N LEU A 313 -7.70 8.90 -8.00
CA LEU A 313 -8.10 7.82 -7.10
C LEU A 313 -9.46 7.20 -7.48
N ARG A 314 -10.41 8.02 -7.95
CA ARG A 314 -11.70 7.54 -8.48
C ARG A 314 -11.49 6.70 -9.75
N THR A 315 -10.63 7.15 -10.65
CA THR A 315 -10.39 6.47 -11.92
C THR A 315 -9.63 5.17 -11.69
N GLU A 316 -8.53 5.21 -10.93
CA GLU A 316 -7.72 4.05 -10.56
C GLU A 316 -8.59 2.91 -10.05
N ARG A 317 -9.48 3.20 -9.09
CA ARG A 317 -10.42 2.24 -8.52
C ARG A 317 -11.20 1.46 -9.59
N ASN A 318 -11.73 2.16 -10.59
CA ASN A 318 -12.52 1.56 -11.66
C ASN A 318 -11.66 0.75 -12.64
N LEU A 319 -10.35 1.00 -12.69
CA LEU A 319 -9.43 0.36 -13.62
C LEU A 319 -8.73 -0.88 -13.05
N VAL A 320 -8.65 -1.04 -11.72
CA VAL A 320 -7.95 -2.18 -11.08
C VAL A 320 -8.42 -3.53 -11.64
N GLY A 321 -9.73 -3.80 -11.57
CA GLY A 321 -10.32 -5.07 -12.03
C GLY A 321 -10.06 -5.34 -13.51
N PRO A 322 -10.48 -4.44 -14.43
CA PRO A 322 -10.19 -4.56 -15.85
C PRO A 322 -8.70 -4.75 -16.15
N PHE A 323 -7.82 -3.96 -15.52
CA PHE A 323 -6.38 -4.05 -15.75
C PHE A 323 -5.84 -5.47 -15.51
N PHE A 324 -6.21 -6.10 -14.39
CA PHE A 324 -5.77 -7.47 -14.09
C PHE A 324 -6.33 -8.49 -15.08
N VAL A 325 -7.59 -8.32 -15.53
CA VAL A 325 -8.17 -9.18 -16.57
C VAL A 325 -7.38 -9.07 -17.88
N TRP A 326 -7.06 -7.84 -18.31
CA TRP A 326 -6.26 -7.60 -19.53
C TRP A 326 -4.86 -8.19 -19.42
N VAL A 327 -4.15 -7.94 -18.32
CA VAL A 327 -2.80 -8.49 -18.11
C VAL A 327 -2.82 -10.01 -18.06
N ALA A 328 -3.81 -10.61 -17.39
CA ALA A 328 -3.98 -12.06 -17.33
C ALA A 328 -4.30 -12.66 -18.70
N ALA A 329 -5.21 -12.05 -19.47
CA ALA A 329 -5.58 -12.51 -20.80
C ALA A 329 -4.41 -12.44 -21.78
N LEU A 330 -3.68 -11.31 -21.82
CA LEU A 330 -2.49 -11.14 -22.66
C LEU A 330 -1.35 -12.08 -22.24
N GLY A 331 -1.15 -12.26 -20.93
CA GLY A 331 -0.19 -13.20 -20.40
C GLY A 331 -0.53 -14.64 -20.76
N ALA A 332 -1.80 -15.04 -20.63
CA ALA A 332 -2.29 -16.36 -21.02
C ALA A 332 -2.10 -16.60 -22.52
N LEU A 333 -2.45 -15.62 -23.37
CA LEU A 333 -2.21 -15.70 -24.82
C LEU A 333 -0.72 -15.85 -25.14
N ALA A 334 0.16 -15.09 -24.50
CA ALA A 334 1.59 -15.20 -24.71
C ALA A 334 2.14 -16.58 -24.27
N VAL A 335 1.61 -17.13 -23.18
CA VAL A 335 1.96 -18.47 -22.68
C VAL A 335 1.45 -19.56 -23.63
N THR A 336 0.21 -19.47 -24.13
CA THR A 336 -0.36 -20.47 -25.06
C THR A 336 0.38 -20.48 -26.39
N ILE A 337 0.73 -19.31 -26.94
CA ILE A 337 1.59 -19.22 -28.14
C ILE A 337 2.96 -19.87 -27.88
N GLY A 338 3.57 -19.60 -26.72
CA GLY A 338 4.85 -20.20 -26.34
C GLY A 338 4.78 -21.72 -26.20
N ALA A 339 3.70 -22.23 -25.61
CA ALA A 339 3.43 -23.66 -25.49
C ALA A 339 3.24 -24.29 -26.86
N TRP A 340 2.41 -23.68 -27.72
CA TRP A 340 2.20 -24.13 -29.10
C TRP A 340 3.50 -24.17 -29.92
N LEU A 341 4.33 -23.12 -29.86
CA LEU A 341 5.65 -23.08 -30.52
C LEU A 341 6.57 -24.19 -30.00
N SER A 342 6.53 -24.48 -28.70
CA SER A 342 7.34 -25.52 -28.07
C SER A 342 6.87 -26.92 -28.45
N VAL A 343 5.57 -27.15 -28.51
CA VAL A 343 4.96 -28.41 -28.98
C VAL A 343 5.27 -28.60 -30.46
N ARG A 344 5.00 -27.61 -31.32
CA ARG A 344 5.27 -27.65 -32.77
C ARG A 344 6.75 -27.86 -33.09
N ALA A 345 7.66 -27.35 -32.25
CA ALA A 345 9.09 -27.62 -32.38
C ALA A 345 9.40 -29.11 -32.13
N ARG A 346 8.69 -29.78 -31.21
CA ARG A 346 8.93 -31.19 -30.81
C ARG A 346 8.10 -32.23 -31.59
N TRP A 347 6.89 -31.89 -32.02
CA TRP A 347 5.88 -32.80 -32.57
C TRP A 347 5.84 -32.88 -34.09
N TRP A 348 6.60 -32.05 -34.81
CA TRP A 348 6.67 -32.20 -36.27
C TRP A 348 7.14 -33.62 -36.60
N PRO A 349 6.49 -34.35 -37.54
CA PRO A 349 6.86 -35.70 -37.91
C PRO A 349 8.21 -35.64 -38.62
N TRP A 350 9.27 -35.62 -37.83
CA TRP A 350 10.56 -36.08 -38.27
C TRP A 350 10.38 -37.57 -38.44
N SER A 351 10.46 -38.07 -39.67
CA SER A 351 10.62 -39.51 -39.83
C SER A 351 11.82 -39.90 -38.96
N GLY A 352 11.68 -40.91 -38.10
CA GLY A 352 12.77 -41.32 -37.21
C GLY A 352 14.07 -41.64 -37.96
N ARG A 353 13.97 -41.86 -39.27
CA ARG A 353 15.07 -42.04 -40.23
C ARG A 353 15.82 -40.73 -40.54
N ASP A 354 15.15 -39.60 -40.78
CA ASP A 354 15.80 -38.33 -41.17
C ASP A 354 16.71 -37.70 -40.10
N VAL A 355 16.44 -37.94 -38.82
CA VAL A 355 17.28 -37.43 -37.71
C VAL A 355 18.37 -38.43 -37.33
N ALA A 356 18.11 -39.73 -37.47
CA ALA A 356 19.08 -40.80 -37.24
C ALA A 356 20.15 -40.85 -38.34
N ASP A 357 19.78 -40.58 -39.60
CA ASP A 357 20.69 -40.58 -40.76
C ASP A 357 21.58 -39.33 -40.86
N GLY A 358 21.68 -38.54 -39.78
CA GLY A 358 22.62 -37.41 -39.72
C GLY A 358 22.25 -36.21 -40.61
N ASN A 359 21.04 -36.17 -41.17
CA ASN A 359 20.62 -35.15 -42.12
C ASN A 359 20.73 -33.74 -41.51
N ALA A 360 21.71 -32.95 -41.98
CA ALA A 360 22.10 -31.71 -41.30
C ALA A 360 21.02 -30.63 -41.40
N ALA A 361 20.26 -30.62 -42.50
CA ALA A 361 19.14 -29.72 -42.71
C ALA A 361 18.00 -29.95 -41.70
N ALA A 362 17.74 -31.22 -41.37
CA ALA A 362 16.76 -31.60 -40.35
C ALA A 362 17.11 -31.01 -38.97
N ARG A 363 18.35 -31.23 -38.52
CA ARG A 363 18.86 -30.67 -37.26
C ARG A 363 18.88 -29.14 -37.28
N ALA A 364 19.18 -28.51 -38.42
CA ALA A 364 19.16 -27.06 -38.56
C ALA A 364 17.76 -26.45 -38.39
N VAL A 365 16.73 -27.08 -38.96
CA VAL A 365 15.33 -26.64 -38.82
C VAL A 365 14.82 -26.84 -37.39
N MET A 366 15.10 -27.99 -36.77
CA MET A 366 14.76 -28.25 -35.36
C MET A 366 15.41 -27.20 -34.43
N THR A 367 16.71 -26.95 -34.58
CA THR A 367 17.42 -25.94 -33.77
C THR A 367 16.96 -24.52 -34.02
N ARG A 368 16.51 -24.18 -35.25
CA ARG A 368 15.87 -22.89 -35.55
C ARG A 368 14.53 -22.76 -34.85
N ARG A 369 13.65 -23.77 -34.93
CA ARG A 369 12.33 -23.76 -34.25
C ARG A 369 12.45 -23.68 -32.73
N LEU A 370 13.37 -24.44 -32.13
CA LEU A 370 13.66 -24.34 -30.69
C LEU A 370 14.23 -22.98 -30.30
N ARG A 371 15.04 -22.34 -31.16
CA ARG A 371 15.52 -20.97 -30.95
C ARG A 371 14.37 -19.96 -30.96
N VAL A 372 13.42 -20.09 -31.88
CA VAL A 372 12.21 -19.24 -31.93
C VAL A 372 11.38 -19.42 -30.66
N ALA A 373 11.08 -20.65 -30.27
CA ALA A 373 10.32 -20.93 -29.05
C ALA A 373 11.02 -20.36 -27.80
N ARG A 374 12.35 -20.52 -27.68
CA ARG A 374 13.13 -19.91 -26.58
C ARG A 374 13.14 -18.38 -26.65
N GLY A 375 13.25 -17.80 -27.84
CA GLY A 375 13.18 -16.36 -28.03
C GLY A 375 11.84 -15.80 -27.57
N TRP A 376 10.75 -16.49 -27.91
CA TRP A 376 9.41 -16.17 -27.46
C TRP A 376 9.30 -16.22 -25.93
N TRP A 377 9.67 -17.34 -25.30
CA TRP A 377 9.63 -17.45 -23.83
C TRP A 377 10.50 -16.40 -23.12
N ALA A 378 11.70 -16.09 -23.64
CA ALA A 378 12.53 -15.04 -23.07
C ALA A 378 11.87 -13.66 -23.18
N THR A 379 11.17 -13.40 -24.29
CA THR A 379 10.42 -12.15 -24.51
C THR A 379 9.20 -12.09 -23.60
N THR A 380 8.36 -13.12 -23.59
CA THR A 380 7.19 -13.20 -22.69
C THR A 380 7.58 -13.05 -21.23
N GLY A 381 8.63 -13.75 -20.78
CA GLY A 381 9.13 -13.62 -19.42
C GLY A 381 9.65 -12.21 -19.10
N ALA A 382 10.34 -11.57 -20.05
CA ALA A 382 10.81 -10.19 -19.87
C ALA A 382 9.66 -9.18 -19.83
N LEU A 383 8.65 -9.34 -20.69
CA LEU A 383 7.47 -8.48 -20.71
C LEU A 383 6.65 -8.62 -19.42
N LEU A 384 6.31 -9.85 -19.03
CA LEU A 384 5.54 -10.11 -17.80
C LEU A 384 6.31 -9.71 -16.54
N GLY A 385 7.63 -9.96 -16.50
CA GLY A 385 8.47 -9.57 -15.37
C GLY A 385 8.64 -8.06 -15.23
N ALA A 386 8.44 -7.29 -16.30
CA ALA A 386 8.49 -5.84 -16.29
C ALA A 386 7.17 -5.18 -15.84
N VAL A 387 6.06 -5.93 -15.79
CA VAL A 387 4.74 -5.43 -15.36
C VAL A 387 4.81 -4.70 -14.01
N PRO A 388 5.43 -5.25 -12.95
CA PRO A 388 5.51 -4.57 -11.66
C PRO A 388 6.23 -3.22 -11.72
N ALA A 389 7.36 -3.11 -12.43
CA ALA A 389 8.04 -1.80 -12.53
C ALA A 389 7.22 -0.81 -13.38
N ALA A 390 6.60 -1.29 -14.46
CA ALA A 390 5.87 -0.47 -15.40
C ALA A 390 4.58 0.13 -14.82
N THR A 391 3.83 -0.61 -14.01
CA THR A 391 2.59 -0.08 -13.40
C THR A 391 2.86 1.07 -12.44
N PHE A 392 3.98 1.05 -11.71
CA PHE A 392 4.36 2.15 -10.84
C PHE A 392 4.89 3.33 -11.67
N LEU A 393 5.76 3.08 -12.65
CA LEU A 393 6.32 4.13 -13.51
C LEU A 393 5.28 4.82 -14.41
N ALA A 394 4.20 4.12 -14.78
CA ALA A 394 3.11 4.71 -15.57
C ALA A 394 2.46 5.90 -14.85
N ASN A 395 2.50 5.94 -13.51
CA ASN A 395 1.96 7.04 -12.71
C ASN A 395 2.83 8.30 -12.70
N LEU A 396 3.99 8.29 -13.35
CA LEU A 396 4.73 9.52 -13.67
C LEU A 396 4.01 10.36 -14.74
N TYR A 397 3.12 9.73 -15.52
CA TYR A 397 2.29 10.38 -16.51
C TYR A 397 0.87 10.57 -15.96
N ALA A 398 0.26 11.73 -16.21
CA ALA A 398 -1.09 12.04 -15.75
C ALA A 398 -2.18 11.41 -16.64
N TRP A 399 -2.11 10.08 -16.82
CA TRP A 399 -3.02 9.29 -17.68
C TRP A 399 -4.51 9.48 -17.33
N TYR A 400 -4.80 9.83 -16.07
CA TYR A 400 -6.14 10.03 -15.53
C TYR A 400 -6.81 11.35 -15.96
N LEU A 401 -6.05 12.29 -16.54
CA LEU A 401 -6.58 13.56 -17.05
C LEU A 401 -7.09 13.48 -18.49
N HIS A 402 -6.92 12.33 -19.15
CA HIS A 402 -7.31 12.16 -20.54
C HIS A 402 -8.61 11.37 -20.66
N ASP A 403 -9.35 11.66 -21.73
CA ASP A 403 -10.44 10.81 -22.19
C ASP A 403 -9.91 9.39 -22.45
N HIS A 404 -10.72 8.38 -22.14
CA HIS A 404 -10.33 6.97 -22.21
C HIS A 404 -9.08 6.64 -21.37
N ALA A 405 -9.06 7.07 -20.11
CA ALA A 405 -7.96 6.86 -19.15
C ALA A 405 -7.38 5.43 -19.13
N LEU A 406 -8.20 4.39 -19.31
CA LEU A 406 -7.72 3.00 -19.40
C LEU A 406 -6.77 2.77 -20.58
N ALA A 407 -7.06 3.36 -21.74
CA ALA A 407 -6.23 3.24 -22.93
C ALA A 407 -4.88 3.94 -22.72
N TRP A 408 -4.88 5.12 -22.10
CA TRP A 408 -3.66 5.85 -21.76
C TRP A 408 -2.81 5.13 -20.71
N LEU A 409 -3.43 4.64 -19.64
CA LEU A 409 -2.75 3.83 -18.63
C LEU A 409 -2.15 2.57 -19.27
N GLY A 410 -2.96 1.82 -20.02
CA GLY A 410 -2.53 0.62 -20.73
C GLY A 410 -1.39 0.90 -21.72
N GLY A 411 -1.49 1.98 -22.51
CA GLY A 411 -0.45 2.42 -23.44
C GLY A 411 0.86 2.76 -22.75
N CYS A 412 0.82 3.53 -21.66
CA CYS A 412 2.01 3.85 -20.86
C CYS A 412 2.67 2.57 -20.30
N VAL A 413 1.87 1.67 -19.73
CA VAL A 413 2.35 0.39 -19.19
C VAL A 413 2.99 -0.44 -20.30
N VAL A 414 2.36 -0.57 -21.47
CA VAL A 414 2.90 -1.33 -22.62
C VAL A 414 4.22 -0.75 -23.09
N VAL A 415 4.32 0.58 -23.27
CA VAL A 415 5.56 1.25 -23.69
C VAL A 415 6.69 0.97 -22.71
N ILE A 416 6.44 1.14 -21.41
CA ILE A 416 7.47 0.93 -20.37
C ILE A 416 7.87 -0.55 -20.29
N ILE A 417 6.92 -1.48 -20.38
CA ILE A 417 7.20 -2.93 -20.42
C ILE A 417 8.10 -3.28 -21.61
N VAL A 418 7.79 -2.76 -22.81
CA VAL A 418 8.57 -3.01 -24.03
C VAL A 418 9.98 -2.45 -23.89
N VAL A 419 10.13 -1.23 -23.35
CA VAL A 419 11.45 -0.62 -23.12
C VAL A 419 12.28 -1.45 -22.13
N ILE A 420 11.72 -1.82 -20.97
CA ILE A 420 12.42 -2.63 -19.97
C ILE A 420 12.79 -4.00 -20.55
N ALA A 421 11.88 -4.66 -21.26
CA ALA A 421 12.14 -5.96 -21.87
C ALA A 421 13.19 -5.89 -22.99
N ALA A 422 13.16 -4.85 -23.83
CA ALA A 422 14.15 -4.62 -24.87
C ALA A 422 15.54 -4.39 -24.25
N LEU A 423 15.65 -3.53 -23.24
CA LEU A 423 16.90 -3.33 -22.50
C LEU A 423 17.37 -4.63 -21.85
N ALA A 424 16.47 -5.40 -21.22
CA ALA A 424 16.80 -6.68 -20.60
C ALA A 424 17.43 -7.67 -21.61
N LEU A 425 16.87 -7.78 -22.81
CA LEU A 425 17.26 -8.79 -23.81
C LEU A 425 18.39 -8.33 -24.74
N LEU A 426 18.47 -7.04 -25.04
CA LEU A 426 19.45 -6.44 -25.94
C LEU A 426 20.65 -5.84 -25.20
N GLY A 427 20.55 -5.61 -23.88
CA GLY A 427 21.60 -5.04 -23.06
C GLY A 427 22.86 -5.92 -22.95
N PRO A 428 23.97 -5.37 -22.41
CA PRO A 428 25.25 -6.07 -22.31
C PRO A 428 25.21 -7.29 -21.37
N TRP A 429 24.33 -7.28 -20.37
CA TRP A 429 24.13 -8.37 -19.41
C TRP A 429 23.57 -9.65 -20.04
N ARG A 430 23.06 -9.61 -21.28
CA ARG A 430 22.56 -10.81 -22.00
C ARG A 430 23.60 -11.92 -22.17
N ARG A 431 24.89 -11.59 -22.05
CA ARG A 431 26.01 -12.55 -22.09
C ARG A 431 26.01 -13.52 -20.91
N TRP A 432 25.42 -13.12 -19.78
CA TRP A 432 25.27 -13.93 -18.59
C TRP A 432 23.85 -14.52 -18.56
N THR A 433 23.72 -15.83 -18.34
CA THR A 433 22.44 -16.55 -18.46
C THR A 433 21.28 -15.91 -17.66
N PRO A 434 21.42 -15.61 -16.35
CA PRO A 434 20.38 -14.90 -15.60
C PRO A 434 20.43 -13.38 -15.75
N GLY A 435 21.38 -12.81 -16.52
CA GLY A 435 21.58 -11.37 -16.64
C GLY A 435 20.32 -10.57 -17.00
N PRO A 436 19.55 -10.96 -18.04
CA PRO A 436 18.28 -10.30 -18.37
C PRO A 436 17.27 -10.34 -17.22
N ALA A 437 17.14 -11.48 -16.53
CA ALA A 437 16.23 -11.61 -15.38
C ALA A 437 16.70 -10.74 -14.20
N VAL A 438 18.00 -10.69 -13.93
CA VAL A 438 18.58 -9.82 -12.90
C VAL A 438 18.32 -8.35 -13.22
N PHE A 439 18.41 -7.94 -14.49
CA PHE A 439 18.08 -6.57 -14.90
C PHE A 439 16.62 -6.23 -14.62
N VAL A 440 15.67 -7.06 -15.07
CA VAL A 440 14.23 -6.85 -14.84
C VAL A 440 13.91 -6.77 -13.34
N ALA A 441 14.43 -7.71 -12.53
CA ALA A 441 14.27 -7.70 -11.08
C ALA A 441 14.88 -6.44 -10.44
N SER A 442 16.04 -5.99 -10.93
CA SER A 442 16.69 -4.77 -10.43
C SER A 442 15.86 -3.52 -10.74
N CYS A 443 15.21 -3.45 -11.91
CA CYS A 443 14.29 -2.35 -12.25
C CYS A 443 13.14 -2.28 -11.23
N THR A 444 12.47 -3.40 -10.97
CA THR A 444 11.38 -3.46 -9.96
C THR A 444 11.88 -3.07 -8.58
N ALA A 445 13.03 -3.61 -8.16
CA ALA A 445 13.61 -3.28 -6.85
C ALA A 445 13.94 -1.79 -6.72
N LEU A 446 14.57 -1.20 -7.73
CA LEU A 446 14.98 0.21 -7.71
C LEU A 446 13.79 1.17 -7.77
N VAL A 447 12.78 0.89 -8.60
CA VAL A 447 11.56 1.71 -8.68
C VAL A 447 10.88 1.77 -7.31
N LEU A 448 10.66 0.62 -6.68
CA LEU A 448 9.97 0.55 -5.38
C LEU A 448 10.83 1.13 -4.24
N ALA A 449 12.15 0.96 -4.27
CA ALA A 449 13.03 1.55 -3.28
C ALA A 449 13.07 3.08 -3.38
N MET A 450 13.22 3.62 -4.60
CA MET A 450 13.23 5.05 -4.83
C MET A 450 11.89 5.69 -4.46
N ASP A 451 10.79 5.02 -4.79
CA ASP A 451 9.47 5.49 -4.43
C ASP A 451 9.26 5.55 -2.90
N ALA A 452 9.62 4.48 -2.17
CA ALA A 452 9.50 4.44 -0.71
C ALA A 452 10.35 5.52 -0.01
N VAL A 453 11.56 5.78 -0.50
CA VAL A 453 12.45 6.82 0.06
C VAL A 453 11.91 8.24 -0.22
N GLN A 454 11.06 8.41 -1.24
CA GLN A 454 10.45 9.68 -1.63
C GLN A 454 9.04 9.91 -1.06
N GLY A 455 8.59 9.11 -0.10
CA GLY A 455 7.26 9.24 0.50
C GLY A 455 6.15 8.46 -0.23
N SER A 456 6.53 7.50 -1.08
CA SER A 456 5.62 6.58 -1.78
C SER A 456 4.55 7.19 -2.70
N PRO A 457 4.84 8.25 -3.48
CA PRO A 457 3.86 8.82 -4.39
C PRO A 457 3.37 7.82 -5.45
N LEU A 458 4.22 6.92 -5.95
CA LEU A 458 3.84 5.91 -6.94
C LEU A 458 3.09 4.75 -6.29
N GLN A 459 3.47 4.31 -5.08
CA GLN A 459 2.70 3.27 -4.39
C GLN A 459 1.29 3.76 -4.07
N LEU A 460 1.10 5.05 -3.74
CA LEU A 460 -0.23 5.56 -3.38
C LEU A 460 -1.27 5.32 -4.49
N VAL A 461 -0.85 5.42 -5.76
CA VAL A 461 -1.76 5.55 -6.92
C VAL A 461 -1.61 4.41 -7.95
N SER A 462 -0.69 3.48 -7.71
CA SER A 462 -0.48 2.33 -8.58
C SER A 462 -1.56 1.27 -8.37
N VAL A 463 -1.98 0.62 -9.46
CA VAL A 463 -2.91 -0.53 -9.43
C VAL A 463 -2.38 -1.69 -8.57
N LEU A 464 -1.05 -1.81 -8.41
CA LEU A 464 -0.38 -2.77 -7.52
C LEU A 464 0.06 -2.14 -6.18
N GLY A 465 -0.42 -0.93 -5.89
CA GLY A 465 0.00 -0.06 -4.81
C GLY A 465 -0.82 -0.19 -3.53
N LEU A 466 -0.97 0.92 -2.81
CA LEU A 466 -1.54 1.00 -1.47
C LEU A 466 -3.07 1.14 -1.44
N GLN A 467 -3.67 1.50 -2.58
CA GLN A 467 -5.12 1.52 -2.77
C GLN A 467 -5.86 2.25 -1.64
N PRO A 468 -5.62 3.56 -1.45
CA PRO A 468 -6.06 4.31 -0.26
C PRO A 468 -7.58 4.41 -0.13
N VAL A 469 -8.32 4.35 -1.25
CA VAL A 469 -9.79 4.30 -1.26
C VAL A 469 -10.32 3.02 -0.62
N TYR A 470 -9.62 1.91 -0.80
CA TYR A 470 -9.90 0.62 -0.15
C TYR A 470 -9.32 0.55 1.27
N GLY A 471 -8.99 1.71 1.87
CA GLY A 471 -8.37 1.91 3.18
C GLY A 471 -7.26 0.95 3.53
N GLY A 472 -6.38 0.70 2.55
CA GLY A 472 -5.09 0.06 2.78
C GLY A 472 -4.18 1.00 3.57
N ARG A 473 -3.12 1.50 2.94
CA ARG A 473 -2.18 2.44 3.57
C ARG A 473 -2.10 3.72 2.77
N PHE A 474 -1.66 4.81 3.42
CA PHE A 474 -1.49 6.10 2.75
C PHE A 474 -0.04 6.35 2.33
N PHE A 475 0.93 5.68 2.94
CA PHE A 475 2.34 5.83 2.59
C PHE A 475 3.11 4.54 2.92
N GLY A 476 4.37 4.51 2.50
CA GLY A 476 5.28 3.41 2.75
C GLY A 476 5.13 2.27 1.75
N MET A 477 5.45 1.06 2.18
CA MET A 477 5.43 -0.15 1.38
C MET A 477 4.28 -1.04 1.84
N GLY A 478 3.30 -1.26 0.98
CA GLY A 478 2.18 -2.16 1.25
C GLY A 478 2.59 -3.63 1.11
N ASN A 479 1.74 -4.57 1.51
CA ASN A 479 2.04 -6.01 1.46
C ASN A 479 2.39 -6.51 0.05
N VAL A 480 1.68 -6.01 -0.99
CA VAL A 480 2.00 -6.29 -2.39
C VAL A 480 3.34 -5.68 -2.78
N GLY A 481 3.56 -4.39 -2.48
CA GLY A 481 4.83 -3.71 -2.73
C GLY A 481 6.03 -4.40 -2.06
N TYR A 482 5.86 -4.84 -0.81
CA TYR A 482 6.83 -5.63 -0.05
C TYR A 482 7.19 -6.92 -0.78
N ALA A 483 6.18 -7.69 -1.21
CA ALA A 483 6.39 -8.96 -1.90
C ALA A 483 7.15 -8.76 -3.22
N LEU A 484 6.78 -7.73 -4.00
CA LEU A 484 7.43 -7.38 -5.26
C LEU A 484 8.88 -6.95 -5.04
N PHE A 485 9.13 -6.05 -4.08
CA PHE A 485 10.43 -5.49 -3.76
C PHE A 485 11.38 -6.54 -3.20
N MET A 486 10.95 -7.29 -2.18
CA MET A 486 11.78 -8.26 -1.48
C MET A 486 12.09 -9.50 -2.33
N THR A 487 11.12 -9.97 -3.13
CA THR A 487 11.36 -11.06 -4.09
C THR A 487 12.43 -10.65 -5.10
N SER A 488 12.33 -9.42 -5.62
CA SER A 488 13.30 -8.87 -6.56
C SER A 488 14.70 -8.76 -5.94
N CYS A 489 14.80 -8.22 -4.71
CA CYS A 489 16.06 -8.10 -4.00
C CYS A 489 16.73 -9.46 -3.72
N LEU A 490 15.96 -10.46 -3.24
CA LEU A 490 16.48 -11.81 -2.99
C LEU A 490 16.94 -12.49 -4.27
N PHE A 491 16.18 -12.33 -5.37
CA PHE A 491 16.57 -12.89 -6.66
C PHE A 491 17.88 -12.29 -7.16
N VAL A 492 17.99 -10.95 -7.16
CA VAL A 492 19.22 -10.23 -7.56
C VAL A 492 20.40 -10.65 -6.68
N ALA A 493 20.21 -10.68 -5.35
CA ALA A 493 21.22 -11.11 -4.40
C ALA A 493 21.69 -12.55 -4.66
N ALA A 494 20.76 -13.49 -4.87
CA ALA A 494 21.08 -14.88 -5.12
C ALA A 494 21.87 -15.07 -6.41
N MET A 495 21.46 -14.42 -7.50
CA MET A 495 22.12 -14.54 -8.80
C MET A 495 23.53 -13.94 -8.78
N LEU A 496 23.69 -12.73 -8.23
CA LEU A 496 25.00 -12.09 -8.11
C LEU A 496 25.93 -12.85 -7.15
N ALA A 497 25.41 -13.34 -6.01
CA ALA A 497 26.17 -14.21 -5.12
C ALA A 497 26.57 -15.52 -5.82
N GLY A 498 25.69 -16.10 -6.64
CA GLY A 498 25.94 -17.25 -7.49
C GLY A 498 27.12 -17.04 -8.44
N ARG A 499 27.24 -15.85 -9.03
CA ARG A 499 28.41 -15.48 -9.85
C ARG A 499 29.72 -15.56 -9.06
N TYR A 500 29.76 -14.99 -7.85
CA TYR A 500 30.94 -15.06 -6.99
C TYR A 500 31.24 -16.47 -6.46
N ARG A 501 30.21 -17.29 -6.24
CA ARG A 501 30.36 -18.72 -5.91
C ARG A 501 31.01 -19.50 -7.04
N ALA A 502 30.58 -19.28 -8.28
CA ALA A 502 31.17 -19.93 -9.44
C ALA A 502 32.67 -19.59 -9.58
N MET A 503 33.06 -18.37 -9.19
CA MET A 503 34.46 -17.94 -9.13
C MET A 503 35.22 -18.43 -7.87
N LYS A 504 34.64 -19.34 -7.07
CA LYS A 504 35.20 -19.83 -5.79
C LYS A 504 35.51 -18.72 -4.77
N ARG A 505 34.73 -17.64 -4.76
CA ARG A 505 34.89 -16.48 -3.85
C ARG A 505 33.71 -16.36 -2.86
N PRO A 506 33.58 -17.25 -1.86
CA PRO A 506 32.42 -17.29 -0.98
C PRO A 506 32.29 -16.06 -0.06
N ARG A 507 33.39 -15.37 0.27
CA ARG A 507 33.35 -14.12 1.04
C ARG A 507 32.67 -12.99 0.26
N LEU A 508 32.99 -12.84 -1.04
CA LEU A 508 32.32 -11.86 -1.91
C LEU A 508 30.85 -12.20 -2.13
N ALA A 509 30.52 -13.50 -2.24
CA ALA A 509 29.13 -13.94 -2.34
C ALA A 509 28.32 -13.53 -1.09
N LEU A 510 28.87 -13.79 0.11
CA LEU A 510 28.28 -13.34 1.38
C LEU A 510 28.09 -11.82 1.41
N LEU A 511 29.15 -11.06 1.14
CA LEU A 511 29.10 -9.60 1.17
C LEU A 511 28.09 -9.04 0.15
N THR A 512 27.91 -9.69 -1.00
CA THR A 512 26.90 -9.30 -2.00
C THR A 512 25.48 -9.49 -1.48
N VAL A 513 25.20 -10.60 -0.77
CA VAL A 513 23.89 -10.82 -0.15
C VAL A 513 23.60 -9.75 0.89
N LEU A 514 24.59 -9.44 1.75
CA LEU A 514 24.42 -8.43 2.80
C LEU A 514 24.28 -7.00 2.23
N ALA A 515 25.06 -6.67 1.19
CA ALA A 515 25.02 -5.36 0.54
C ALA A 515 23.68 -5.04 -0.15
N ILE A 516 22.89 -6.06 -0.48
CA ILE A 516 21.54 -5.90 -1.05
C ILE A 516 20.48 -6.05 0.05
N GLY A 517 20.63 -7.07 0.89
CA GLY A 517 19.65 -7.42 1.91
C GLY A 517 19.50 -6.38 3.02
N VAL A 518 20.61 -5.83 3.53
CA VAL A 518 20.56 -4.85 4.62
C VAL A 518 19.90 -3.54 4.16
N PRO A 519 20.27 -2.93 3.02
CA PRO A 519 19.53 -1.78 2.50
C PRO A 519 18.06 -2.08 2.21
N ALA A 520 17.72 -3.28 1.71
CA ALA A 520 16.33 -3.64 1.47
C ALA A 520 15.50 -3.67 2.77
N ILE A 521 16.07 -4.21 3.86
CA ILE A 521 15.45 -4.18 5.19
C ILE A 521 15.22 -2.73 5.65
N LEU A 522 16.21 -1.86 5.47
CA LEU A 522 16.10 -0.46 5.89
C LEU A 522 15.04 0.30 5.07
N VAL A 523 15.08 0.18 3.75
CA VAL A 523 14.11 0.83 2.83
C VAL A 523 12.68 0.43 3.16
N ASN A 524 12.45 -0.85 3.44
CA ASN A 524 11.12 -1.37 3.76
C ASN A 524 10.69 -1.08 5.21
N GLY A 525 11.60 -1.17 6.18
CA GLY A 525 11.26 -1.17 7.59
C GLY A 525 11.35 0.19 8.29
N VAL A 526 12.19 1.10 7.80
CA VAL A 526 12.37 2.42 8.46
C VAL A 526 11.04 3.18 8.43
N PRO A 527 10.56 3.73 9.57
CA PRO A 527 9.26 4.38 9.65
C PRO A 527 9.08 5.57 8.72
N GLN A 528 10.16 6.27 8.36
CA GLN A 528 10.15 7.39 7.42
C GLN A 528 9.94 6.95 5.96
N TRP A 529 10.26 5.71 5.62
CA TRP A 529 10.22 5.18 4.26
C TRP A 529 9.12 4.12 4.17
N GLY A 530 9.47 2.84 4.07
CA GLY A 530 8.51 1.76 3.86
C GLY A 530 7.55 1.50 5.02
N ASN A 531 7.90 1.83 6.26
CA ASN A 531 7.04 1.63 7.45
C ASN A 531 6.41 0.22 7.55
N GLU A 532 7.11 -0.80 7.06
CA GLU A 532 6.66 -2.21 7.02
C GLU A 532 7.59 -3.07 7.89
N GLY A 533 7.40 -2.97 9.21
CA GLY A 533 8.19 -3.71 10.19
C GLY A 533 7.96 -5.22 10.12
N GLY A 534 6.72 -5.66 9.89
CA GLY A 534 6.34 -7.07 9.85
C GLY A 534 6.98 -7.80 8.66
N GLY A 535 6.90 -7.19 7.48
CA GLY A 535 7.60 -7.66 6.29
C GLY A 535 9.13 -7.66 6.46
N SER A 536 9.69 -6.61 7.06
CA SER A 536 11.15 -6.56 7.32
C SER A 536 11.60 -7.68 8.26
N ALA A 537 10.83 -7.98 9.30
CA ALA A 537 11.06 -9.11 10.20
C ALA A 537 11.02 -10.45 9.44
N ALA A 538 9.99 -10.65 8.60
CA ALA A 538 9.82 -11.84 7.77
C ALA A 538 10.95 -12.05 6.74
N PHE A 539 11.61 -10.97 6.33
CA PHE A 539 12.73 -11.00 5.39
C PHE A 539 14.06 -11.47 6.01
N VAL A 540 14.27 -11.22 7.30
CA VAL A 540 15.55 -11.52 7.98
C VAL A 540 15.94 -13.00 7.90
N PRO A 541 15.07 -13.99 8.19
CA PRO A 541 15.41 -15.41 8.06
C PRO A 541 15.85 -15.80 6.63
N ALA A 542 15.21 -15.22 5.62
CA ALA A 542 15.54 -15.48 4.22
C ALA A 542 16.93 -14.97 3.83
N ILE A 543 17.28 -13.74 4.24
CA ILE A 543 18.62 -13.19 4.02
C ILE A 543 19.69 -13.99 4.76
N ILE A 544 19.44 -14.35 6.03
CA ILE A 544 20.42 -15.12 6.81
C ILE A 544 20.65 -16.48 6.18
N TYR A 545 19.57 -17.18 5.81
CA TYR A 545 19.66 -18.42 5.04
C TYR A 545 20.51 -18.23 3.78
N LEU A 546 20.19 -17.23 2.95
CA LEU A 546 20.89 -17.00 1.69
C LEU A 546 22.37 -16.65 1.91
N ALA A 547 22.68 -15.81 2.90
CA ALA A 547 24.02 -15.39 3.27
C ALA A 547 24.88 -16.59 3.75
N MET A 548 24.32 -17.46 4.60
CA MET A 548 24.98 -18.67 5.04
C MET A 548 25.31 -19.60 3.87
N ARG A 549 24.33 -19.81 2.97
CA ARG A 549 24.53 -20.65 1.78
C ARG A 549 25.52 -20.02 0.79
N ALA A 550 25.49 -18.70 0.61
CA ALA A 550 26.49 -17.95 -0.15
C ALA A 550 27.91 -18.13 0.42
N ARG A 551 28.05 -18.13 1.75
CA ARG A 551 29.34 -18.38 2.39
C ARG A 551 29.78 -19.85 2.31
N GLY A 552 28.85 -20.77 2.12
CA GLY A 552 29.07 -22.24 2.13
C GLY A 552 28.96 -22.85 3.52
N TRP A 553 28.33 -22.17 4.47
CA TRP A 553 28.13 -22.67 5.81
C TRP A 553 27.00 -23.71 5.85
N ARG A 554 27.19 -24.74 6.69
CA ARG A 554 26.11 -25.67 7.04
C ARG A 554 25.07 -24.96 7.89
N ILE A 555 23.80 -25.29 7.65
CA ILE A 555 22.68 -24.83 8.47
C ILE A 555 22.67 -25.73 9.70
N THR A 556 22.88 -25.15 10.87
CA THR A 556 22.77 -25.82 12.17
C THR A 556 21.64 -25.18 12.94
N LEU A 557 21.00 -25.93 13.84
CA LEU A 557 19.91 -25.41 14.68
C LEU A 557 20.35 -24.16 15.45
N THR A 558 21.57 -24.15 15.99
CA THR A 558 22.16 -22.99 16.67
C THR A 558 22.18 -21.74 15.80
N ARG A 559 22.56 -21.86 14.52
CA ARG A 559 22.60 -20.71 13.61
C ARG A 559 21.21 -20.23 13.20
N LEU A 560 20.25 -21.16 13.11
CA LEU A 560 18.84 -20.84 12.93
C LEU A 560 18.26 -20.10 14.14
N LEU A 561 18.57 -20.55 15.35
CA LEU A 561 18.16 -19.87 16.59
C LEU A 561 18.80 -18.49 16.72
N LEU A 562 20.10 -18.36 16.41
CA LEU A 562 20.77 -17.05 16.38
C LEU A 562 20.18 -16.12 15.31
N ALA A 563 19.76 -16.67 14.16
CA ALA A 563 19.07 -15.91 13.12
C ALA A 563 17.69 -15.40 13.58
N ALA A 564 16.93 -16.27 14.24
CA ALA A 564 15.63 -15.94 14.81
C ALA A 564 15.77 -14.90 15.94
N LEU A 565 16.72 -15.09 16.85
CA LEU A 565 17.07 -14.14 17.91
C LEU A 565 17.53 -12.79 17.33
N GLY A 566 18.37 -12.79 16.29
CA GLY A 566 18.80 -11.57 15.63
C GLY A 566 17.66 -10.82 14.95
N GLY A 567 16.73 -11.54 14.30
CA GLY A 567 15.52 -10.95 13.74
C GLY A 567 14.59 -10.38 14.82
N ALA A 568 14.37 -11.13 15.90
CA ALA A 568 13.57 -10.67 17.04
C ALA A 568 14.19 -9.44 17.70
N ALA A 569 15.50 -9.46 17.94
CA ALA A 569 16.25 -8.32 18.49
C ALA A 569 16.18 -7.10 17.57
N PHE A 570 16.25 -7.28 16.24
CA PHE A 570 16.11 -6.19 15.28
C PHE A 570 14.72 -5.54 15.35
N VAL A 571 13.65 -6.33 15.33
CA VAL A 571 12.28 -5.82 15.49
C VAL A 571 12.10 -5.12 16.83
N PHE A 572 12.63 -5.72 17.89
CA PHE A 572 12.60 -5.16 19.24
C PHE A 572 13.31 -3.81 19.30
N VAL A 573 14.53 -3.70 18.76
CA VAL A 573 15.30 -2.45 18.75
C VAL A 573 14.60 -1.37 17.93
N ILE A 574 14.03 -1.69 16.76
CA ILE A 574 13.28 -0.69 15.98
C ILE A 574 12.02 -0.26 16.71
N GLY A 575 11.24 -1.19 17.27
CA GLY A 575 10.06 -0.87 18.07
C GLY A 575 10.40 -0.01 19.29
N TRP A 576 11.51 -0.32 19.97
CA TRP A 576 12.04 0.44 21.09
C TRP A 576 12.47 1.86 20.68
N LEU A 577 13.25 2.00 19.61
CA LEU A 577 13.68 3.30 19.10
C LEU A 577 12.49 4.16 18.66
N ASP A 578 11.46 3.54 18.10
CA ASP A 578 10.24 4.23 17.73
C ASP A 578 9.42 4.62 18.98
N TYR A 579 9.35 3.76 19.99
CA TYR A 579 8.78 4.06 21.31
C TYR A 579 9.47 5.25 22.00
N LEU A 580 10.76 5.47 21.80
CA LEU A 580 11.44 6.63 22.38
C LEU A 580 11.06 7.98 21.77
N ARG A 581 10.34 8.02 20.63
CA ARG A 581 9.96 9.27 19.95
C ARG A 581 8.86 10.09 20.65
N GLY A 582 8.29 9.59 21.74
CA GLY A 582 7.17 10.22 22.45
C GLY A 582 5.81 9.91 21.84
N GLU A 583 4.74 9.96 22.64
CA GLU A 583 3.40 9.46 22.27
C GLU A 583 2.81 10.11 21.01
N SER A 584 3.07 11.40 20.79
CA SER A 584 2.56 12.12 19.62
C SER A 584 3.30 11.81 18.31
N ALA A 585 4.51 11.22 18.38
CA ALA A 585 5.38 10.99 17.22
C ALA A 585 5.76 9.51 16.97
N ARG A 586 5.34 8.60 17.86
CA ARG A 586 5.43 7.14 17.66
C ARG A 586 4.64 6.70 16.43
N THR A 587 5.12 5.64 15.78
CA THR A 587 4.36 4.89 14.77
C THR A 587 3.69 3.67 15.40
N HIS A 588 2.92 2.93 14.60
CA HIS A 588 2.25 1.70 15.03
C HIS A 588 3.22 0.67 15.66
N LEU A 589 4.50 0.66 15.30
CA LEU A 589 5.51 -0.21 15.94
C LEU A 589 5.84 0.26 17.36
N GLY A 590 6.02 1.57 17.57
CA GLY A 590 6.18 2.16 18.88
C GLY A 590 4.94 2.01 19.77
N ASP A 591 3.74 2.04 19.19
CA ASP A 591 2.47 1.82 19.90
C ASP A 591 2.29 0.36 20.31
N ILE A 592 2.65 -0.61 19.46
CA ILE A 592 2.71 -2.03 19.83
C ILE A 592 3.68 -2.23 21.00
N PHE A 593 4.86 -1.60 20.92
CA PHE A 593 5.85 -1.70 21.98
C PHE A 593 5.33 -1.06 23.29
N ALA A 594 4.66 0.09 23.21
CA ALA A 594 4.02 0.73 24.36
C ALA A 594 2.96 -0.19 25.01
N GLY A 595 2.13 -0.86 24.21
CA GLY A 595 1.13 -1.81 24.70
C GLY A 595 1.73 -3.08 25.34
N LEU A 596 2.87 -3.56 24.82
CA LEU A 596 3.64 -4.67 25.41
C LEU A 596 4.23 -4.31 26.78
N VAL A 597 4.69 -3.07 26.96
CA VAL A 597 5.29 -2.58 28.21
C VAL A 597 4.24 -2.15 29.24
N GLY A 598 3.12 -1.58 28.79
CA GLY A 598 2.06 -1.07 29.67
C GLY A 598 1.09 -2.14 30.16
N ASP A 599 0.35 -2.76 29.23
CA ASP A 599 -0.87 -3.50 29.56
C ASP A 599 -0.77 -5.02 29.26
N GLY A 600 0.36 -5.49 28.71
CA GLY A 600 0.61 -6.91 28.42
C GLY A 600 -0.33 -7.55 27.39
N GLN A 601 -1.08 -6.76 26.61
CA GLN A 601 -2.11 -7.30 25.73
C GLN A 601 -1.52 -7.92 24.44
N VAL A 602 -1.73 -9.23 24.26
CA VAL A 602 -1.39 -10.03 23.05
C VAL A 602 -2.33 -9.81 21.85
N ASN A 603 -3.07 -8.70 21.83
CA ASN A 603 -4.05 -8.34 20.80
C ASN A 603 -3.50 -8.34 19.34
N PRO A 604 -2.23 -7.95 19.08
CA PRO A 604 -1.71 -7.88 17.70
C PRO A 604 -1.66 -9.21 16.95
N ILE A 605 -1.29 -10.32 17.62
CA ILE A 605 -1.16 -11.63 16.96
C ILE A 605 -2.53 -12.18 16.58
N ARG A 606 -3.50 -12.09 17.50
CA ARG A 606 -4.88 -12.51 17.25
C ARG A 606 -5.49 -11.75 16.07
N ARG A 607 -5.19 -10.46 15.94
CA ARG A 607 -5.62 -9.64 14.81
C ARG A 607 -5.07 -10.16 13.47
N VAL A 608 -3.77 -10.48 13.40
CA VAL A 608 -3.14 -11.01 12.17
C VAL A 608 -3.73 -12.38 11.79
N LEU A 609 -3.90 -13.27 12.76
CA LEU A 609 -4.48 -14.59 12.52
C LEU A 609 -5.93 -14.50 12.04
N TYR A 610 -6.75 -13.66 12.70
CA TYR A 610 -8.13 -13.43 12.29
C TYR A 610 -8.24 -12.86 10.88
N ALA A 611 -7.42 -11.86 10.55
CA ALA A 611 -7.45 -11.21 9.24
C ALA A 611 -7.10 -12.19 8.10
N ASN A 612 -6.02 -12.97 8.25
CA ASN A 612 -5.66 -14.00 7.26
C ASN A 612 -6.72 -15.11 7.17
N TRP A 613 -7.25 -15.56 8.30
CA TRP A 613 -8.32 -16.57 8.32
C TRP A 613 -9.57 -16.08 7.59
N HIS A 614 -9.99 -14.85 7.86
CA HIS A 614 -11.15 -14.26 7.19
C HIS A 614 -10.92 -14.16 5.68
N MET A 615 -9.74 -13.66 5.25
CA MET A 615 -9.39 -13.57 3.83
C MET A 615 -9.39 -14.93 3.12
N LEU A 616 -8.85 -15.98 3.74
CA LEU A 616 -8.83 -17.32 3.15
C LEU A 616 -10.24 -17.89 2.94
N ASN A 617 -11.19 -17.51 3.80
CA ASN A 617 -12.57 -17.98 3.75
C ASN A 617 -13.51 -17.06 2.98
N THR A 618 -13.05 -15.89 2.52
CA THR A 618 -13.86 -14.99 1.66
C THR A 618 -14.21 -15.67 0.34
N HIS A 619 -13.23 -16.36 -0.27
CA HIS A 619 -13.42 -17.11 -1.51
C HIS A 619 -12.60 -18.40 -1.50
N TRP A 620 -13.20 -19.48 -2.02
CA TRP A 620 -12.59 -20.82 -2.01
C TRP A 620 -11.21 -20.86 -2.69
N PHE A 621 -10.97 -20.04 -3.71
CA PHE A 621 -9.69 -20.02 -4.44
C PHE A 621 -8.53 -19.42 -3.64
N TYR A 622 -8.77 -18.67 -2.55
CA TYR A 622 -7.67 -18.17 -1.71
C TYR A 622 -6.93 -19.29 -0.99
N TRP A 623 -7.54 -20.46 -0.82
CA TRP A 623 -6.85 -21.67 -0.35
C TRP A 623 -5.74 -22.15 -1.28
N PHE A 624 -5.72 -21.73 -2.54
CA PHE A 624 -4.58 -22.01 -3.42
C PHE A 624 -3.29 -21.34 -2.95
N VAL A 625 -3.35 -20.27 -2.15
CA VAL A 625 -2.17 -19.58 -1.62
C VAL A 625 -1.32 -20.47 -0.71
N PRO A 626 -1.84 -21.02 0.41
CA PRO A 626 -1.08 -21.93 1.26
C PRO A 626 -0.71 -23.23 0.52
N ILE A 627 -1.59 -23.76 -0.34
CA ILE A 627 -1.29 -24.96 -1.15
C ILE A 627 -0.09 -24.69 -2.07
N TRP A 628 -0.05 -23.55 -2.74
CA TRP A 628 1.05 -23.17 -3.62
C TRP A 628 2.38 -23.01 -2.86
N LEU A 629 2.35 -22.47 -1.64
CA LEU A 629 3.54 -22.41 -0.78
C LEU A 629 4.05 -23.81 -0.42
N VAL A 630 3.16 -24.73 -0.06
CA VAL A 630 3.52 -26.13 0.22
C VAL A 630 4.11 -26.80 -1.02
N VAL A 631 3.50 -26.60 -2.20
CA VAL A 631 4.04 -27.08 -3.48
C VAL A 631 5.45 -26.54 -3.73
N CYS A 632 5.69 -25.24 -3.52
CA CYS A 632 7.03 -24.65 -3.65
C CYS A 632 8.04 -25.32 -2.71
N ILE A 633 7.67 -25.53 -1.44
CA ILE A 633 8.52 -26.18 -0.45
C ILE A 633 8.88 -27.60 -0.91
N VAL A 634 7.88 -28.40 -1.30
CA VAL A 634 8.05 -29.79 -1.75
C VAL A 634 8.92 -29.86 -3.01
N VAL A 635 8.64 -29.03 -4.01
CA VAL A 635 9.41 -28.96 -5.27
C VAL A 635 10.88 -28.61 -5.02
N LEU A 636 11.16 -27.68 -4.10
CA LEU A 636 12.53 -27.25 -3.77
C LEU A 636 13.25 -28.24 -2.84
N ALA A 637 12.53 -28.93 -1.97
CA ALA A 637 13.07 -29.96 -1.08
C ALA A 637 13.47 -31.23 -1.86
N PHE A 638 12.65 -31.64 -2.83
CA PHE A 638 12.79 -32.89 -3.58
C PHE A 638 13.05 -32.65 -5.09
N PRO A 639 14.27 -32.20 -5.48
CA PRO A 639 14.60 -31.86 -6.86
C PRO A 639 14.61 -33.06 -7.83
N ASP A 640 14.68 -34.28 -7.31
CA ASP A 640 14.68 -35.51 -8.12
C ASP A 640 13.28 -36.11 -8.33
N GLY A 641 12.30 -35.71 -7.51
CA GLY A 641 10.89 -36.13 -7.64
C GLY A 641 10.05 -35.01 -8.28
N PRO A 642 9.14 -34.37 -7.52
CA PRO A 642 8.24 -33.35 -8.04
C PRO A 642 8.98 -32.14 -8.63
N GLY A 643 10.20 -31.83 -8.15
CA GLY A 643 11.01 -30.72 -8.68
C GLY A 643 11.84 -31.03 -9.92
N ARG A 644 11.71 -32.22 -10.52
CA ARG A 644 12.54 -32.68 -11.65
C ARG A 644 12.50 -31.71 -12.84
N PHE A 645 11.37 -31.06 -13.08
CA PHE A 645 11.22 -30.09 -14.17
C PHE A 645 12.08 -28.82 -13.97
N LEU A 646 12.39 -28.43 -12.73
CA LEU A 646 13.27 -27.30 -12.42
C LEU A 646 14.74 -27.71 -12.32
N LYS A 647 15.06 -29.01 -12.22
CA LYS A 647 16.43 -29.51 -12.03
C LYS A 647 17.48 -28.86 -12.97
N PRO A 648 17.21 -28.63 -14.28
CA PRO A 648 18.17 -27.93 -15.14
C PRO A 648 18.53 -26.52 -14.64
N LEU A 649 17.55 -25.76 -14.13
CA LEU A 649 17.75 -24.44 -13.53
C LEU A 649 18.52 -24.55 -12.21
N LEU A 650 18.09 -25.47 -11.34
CA LEU A 650 18.63 -25.62 -9.99
C LEU A 650 20.10 -26.06 -9.99
N VAL A 651 20.52 -26.85 -10.99
CA VAL A 651 21.88 -27.39 -11.11
C VAL A 651 22.80 -26.47 -11.91
N ARG A 652 22.35 -25.94 -13.06
CA ARG A 652 23.22 -25.17 -13.97
C ARG A 652 23.39 -23.72 -13.56
N VAL A 653 22.44 -23.15 -12.80
CA VAL A 653 22.53 -21.75 -12.36
C VAL A 653 22.96 -21.72 -10.89
N PRO A 654 24.19 -21.27 -10.58
CA PRO A 654 24.67 -21.21 -9.21
C PRO A 654 23.74 -20.41 -8.32
N MET A 655 23.49 -20.90 -7.11
CA MET A 655 22.61 -20.30 -6.10
C MET A 655 21.12 -20.21 -6.48
N MET A 656 20.66 -20.69 -7.63
CA MET A 656 19.23 -20.65 -8.02
C MET A 656 18.33 -21.33 -6.99
N ARG A 657 18.63 -22.58 -6.62
CA ARG A 657 17.86 -23.30 -5.60
C ARG A 657 17.82 -22.57 -4.27
N HIS A 658 18.95 -22.02 -3.83
CA HIS A 658 19.02 -21.30 -2.55
C HIS A 658 18.29 -19.95 -2.60
N GLY A 659 18.33 -19.25 -3.73
CA GLY A 659 17.53 -18.05 -3.95
C GLY A 659 16.03 -18.33 -3.88
N LEU A 660 15.56 -19.40 -4.55
CA LEU A 660 14.16 -19.81 -4.49
C LEU A 660 13.74 -20.22 -3.08
N ILE A 661 14.55 -20.97 -2.35
CA ILE A 661 14.25 -21.32 -0.96
C ILE A 661 14.16 -20.06 -0.09
N ALA A 662 15.09 -19.11 -0.24
CA ALA A 662 15.05 -17.85 0.50
C ALA A 662 13.76 -17.06 0.20
N ILE A 663 13.38 -16.98 -1.08
CA ILE A 663 12.11 -16.34 -1.49
C ILE A 663 10.91 -17.06 -0.88
N THR A 664 10.86 -18.39 -0.92
CA THR A 664 9.77 -19.16 -0.30
C THR A 664 9.70 -18.96 1.21
N ILE A 665 10.85 -18.91 1.91
CA ILE A 665 10.90 -18.57 3.34
C ILE A 665 10.29 -17.20 3.59
N MET A 666 10.70 -16.19 2.81
CA MET A 666 10.21 -14.82 2.93
C MET A 666 8.70 -14.71 2.66
N LEU A 667 8.20 -15.39 1.62
CA LEU A 667 6.76 -15.37 1.29
C LEU A 667 5.92 -16.11 2.33
N ALA A 668 6.42 -17.24 2.86
CA ALA A 668 5.73 -17.97 3.93
C ALA A 668 5.72 -17.19 5.25
N ALA A 669 6.85 -16.60 5.64
CA ALA A 669 6.93 -15.75 6.82
C ALA A 669 6.05 -14.50 6.66
N GLY A 670 6.07 -13.88 5.49
CA GLY A 670 5.22 -12.72 5.17
C GLY A 670 3.73 -13.06 5.23
N PHE A 671 3.33 -14.21 4.68
CA PHE A 671 1.96 -14.72 4.76
C PHE A 671 1.47 -14.86 6.20
N LEU A 672 2.33 -15.32 7.12
CA LEU A 672 1.97 -15.53 8.53
C LEU A 672 2.02 -14.25 9.39
N ALA A 673 2.89 -13.30 9.03
CA ALA A 673 3.19 -12.15 9.87
C ALA A 673 2.37 -10.89 9.56
N ASN A 674 1.74 -10.81 8.37
CA ASN A 674 1.06 -9.60 7.90
C ASN A 674 -0.46 -9.73 7.94
N ASP A 675 -1.14 -8.60 8.15
CA ASP A 675 -2.61 -8.47 8.21
C ASP A 675 -3.32 -8.91 6.93
N SER A 676 -2.75 -8.65 5.75
CA SER A 676 -3.21 -9.21 4.46
C SER A 676 -2.19 -10.15 3.83
N GLY A 677 -1.63 -11.04 4.65
CA GLY A 677 -0.62 -12.02 4.27
C GLY A 677 -0.99 -12.90 3.09
N THR A 678 -2.27 -13.24 2.89
CA THR A 678 -2.78 -14.00 1.73
C THR A 678 -2.42 -13.35 0.37
N SER A 679 -2.23 -12.03 0.32
CA SER A 679 -1.85 -11.31 -0.92
C SER A 679 -0.35 -11.42 -1.27
N ILE A 680 0.51 -11.74 -0.30
CA ILE A 680 1.98 -11.70 -0.44
C ILE A 680 2.50 -12.79 -1.39
N PRO A 681 2.15 -14.09 -1.24
CA PRO A 681 2.68 -15.12 -2.13
C PRO A 681 2.30 -14.94 -3.61
N PRO A 682 1.05 -14.61 -3.97
CA PRO A 682 0.69 -14.26 -5.35
C PRO A 682 1.50 -13.09 -5.91
N ALA A 683 1.70 -12.02 -5.12
CA ALA A 683 2.51 -10.88 -5.52
C ALA A 683 4.00 -11.27 -5.74
N GLY A 684 4.57 -12.12 -4.88
CA GLY A 684 5.90 -12.69 -5.11
C GLY A 684 5.96 -13.55 -6.38
N ALA A 685 4.92 -14.33 -6.65
CA ALA A 685 4.80 -15.16 -7.86
C ALA A 685 4.81 -14.33 -9.15
N LEU A 686 4.15 -13.16 -9.16
CA LEU A 686 4.16 -12.20 -10.27
C LEU A 686 5.58 -11.78 -10.68
N VAL A 687 6.52 -11.76 -9.73
CA VAL A 687 7.93 -11.46 -10.02
C VAL A 687 8.69 -12.74 -10.37
N ILE A 688 8.68 -13.75 -9.51
CA ILE A 688 9.62 -14.88 -9.67
C ILE A 688 9.30 -15.76 -10.87
N MET A 689 8.02 -15.94 -11.24
CA MET A 689 7.63 -16.83 -12.33
C MET A 689 8.14 -16.35 -13.70
N PRO A 690 7.90 -15.09 -14.12
CA PRO A 690 8.48 -14.57 -15.35
C PRO A 690 10.02 -14.61 -15.37
N LEU A 691 10.67 -14.30 -14.23
CA LEU A 691 12.12 -14.35 -14.13
C LEU A 691 12.67 -15.77 -14.36
N LEU A 692 12.02 -16.80 -13.80
CA LEU A 692 12.40 -18.20 -14.05
C LEU A 692 12.22 -18.59 -15.52
N VAL A 693 11.15 -18.11 -16.17
CA VAL A 693 10.93 -18.33 -17.61
C VAL A 693 12.06 -17.72 -18.45
N ILE A 694 12.50 -16.49 -18.13
CA ILE A 694 13.65 -15.85 -18.80
C ILE A 694 14.90 -16.73 -18.65
N VAL A 695 15.23 -17.15 -17.43
CA VAL A 695 16.45 -17.95 -17.18
C VAL A 695 16.37 -19.30 -17.90
N ALA A 696 15.21 -19.96 -17.87
CA ALA A 696 14.98 -21.25 -18.53
C ALA A 696 15.14 -21.16 -20.05
N ALA A 697 14.57 -20.12 -20.66
CA ALA A 697 14.69 -19.87 -22.09
C ALA A 697 16.15 -19.64 -22.53
N ARG A 698 16.96 -19.03 -21.66
CA ARG A 698 18.37 -18.68 -21.94
C ARG A 698 19.34 -19.83 -21.72
N LEU A 699 19.04 -20.79 -20.83
CA LEU A 699 19.91 -21.96 -20.57
C LEU A 699 20.22 -22.81 -21.81
N GLY A 700 19.37 -22.75 -22.84
CA GLY A 700 19.58 -23.45 -24.11
C GLY A 700 20.25 -22.63 -25.20
N SER A 701 20.73 -21.41 -24.93
CA SER A 701 21.31 -20.54 -25.95
C SER A 701 22.82 -20.74 -26.09
N PRO A 702 23.36 -21.00 -27.30
CA PRO A 702 24.80 -21.15 -27.51
C PRO A 702 25.61 -19.86 -27.27
N ARG A 703 24.93 -18.71 -27.12
CA ARG A 703 25.56 -17.39 -26.91
C ARG A 703 25.84 -17.04 -25.44
N THR A 704 25.48 -17.89 -24.48
CA THR A 704 25.70 -17.62 -23.04
C THR A 704 26.94 -18.36 -22.55
N SER A 705 27.94 -17.62 -22.07
CA SER A 705 29.02 -18.21 -21.29
C SER A 705 28.53 -18.43 -19.85
N GLU A 706 28.56 -19.65 -19.34
CA GLU A 706 28.71 -19.85 -17.89
C GLU A 706 30.00 -19.11 -17.47
N ALA A 707 29.98 -18.45 -16.31
CA ALA A 707 31.07 -17.58 -15.86
C ALA A 707 32.46 -18.22 -16.11
N PRO A 708 33.49 -17.43 -16.49
CA PRO A 708 34.78 -17.97 -16.90
C PRO A 708 35.30 -18.94 -15.83
N ARG A 709 35.44 -20.22 -16.20
CA ARG A 709 36.20 -21.18 -15.41
C ARG A 709 37.61 -20.61 -15.34
N VAL A 710 38.05 -20.24 -14.14
CA VAL A 710 39.43 -19.81 -13.92
C VAL A 710 40.32 -20.92 -14.52
N PRO A 711 41.21 -20.63 -15.48
CA PRO A 711 42.12 -21.64 -16.00
C PRO A 711 42.87 -22.23 -14.80
N ALA A 712 42.97 -23.56 -14.77
CA ALA A 712 43.79 -24.23 -13.77
C ALA A 712 45.17 -23.57 -13.81
N VAL A 713 45.61 -23.05 -12.67
CA VAL A 713 47.02 -22.67 -12.50
C VAL A 713 47.79 -23.94 -12.84
N LYS A 714 48.53 -23.91 -13.95
CA LYS A 714 49.53 -24.94 -14.20
C LYS A 714 50.50 -24.82 -13.02
N GLY A 715 50.51 -25.85 -12.18
CA GLY A 715 51.52 -26.03 -11.15
C GLY A 715 52.88 -26.25 -11.78
#